data_AF-A0A4W5L2Y0-F1
#
_entry.id   AF-A0A4W5L2Y0-F1
#
_cell.length_a   1.000
_cell.length_b   1.000
_cell.length_c   1.000
_cell.angle_alpha   90.00
_cell.angle_beta   90.00
_cell.angle_gamma   90.00
#
_symmetry.space_group_name_H-M   'P 1'
#
loop_
_entity.id
_entity.type
_entity.pdbx_description
1 polymer ?
#
loop_
_entity_poly.entity_id
_entity_poly.type
_entity_poly.pdbx_seq_one_letter_code
_entity_poly.pdbx_strand_id
1 'polypeptide(L)'
;MFTKPVAVANLRGDIRSFETQFSFLCQTSAAVYIFINDFEADLKVLEGKITKAELFLVVNSQNKTFRVDTLKKMITNYSINPKNVIVKKKQNDAEFVKTLQSSVGDIIEKRKNRLTIENMVDVAHQFGILVDEDSDVCQSARKIADEITRSIKDTIKFKSEQLQLQGQIWKEISQLEKERCRLRKAGDQDIEHYKNSLAKKEEELRMKQHKCDMSDAMASFIFGMSRSGPERSYFLKWMRINLDNLSRQNLSALRDQYKDLCQNSPEKKDDIKHLDKQLSDCSLGLEHFLRELGQLYEAACSLPENSLQRKQMEHLPGLCAQMLLEGFPIELVDGDASNIPLKWISAVLTQLHTLVQSNSKIRVVTVLGVQSTGKSTLLNTMFGVQFAVSSGRCTRGAFMLLIKVNKDLKKELKCDFIMIIDTEGLKSPELAQLDDSHEHDNELATLVIGLSDVTIINIAMENSTEMKDILQIVVHAFIRMKEVGKKPLCHFVHQNVSDMSAHDNNMRDRKKLLEQLNEMTKAAARMEKKENITKFTDVMEYDPDTSSCYIPGLWHGTPPMAPVNAGYSEAVYSFKKTLMKDFRNCQSNDDMTHFLKWTQSLWESVKFEKFIFSFRNSLVADAYSSLCSEYNGWEWTFQKEMYKWMVSAETKMSNIGMTDQHPQRSIRDVLQDLMIEASGKLSLEEKKIQDNLVKYFEKQDGHVNLVEKYKEDFVSSAKTLR
;
A
#
# COMPACT_ATOMS: atom_id res chain seq x y z
N MET A 1 13.59 -2.27 -29.34
CA MET A 1 12.69 -1.30 -28.66
C MET A 1 12.62 -0.04 -29.50
N PHE A 2 11.48 0.63 -29.52
CA PHE A 2 11.29 1.86 -30.29
C PHE A 2 11.90 3.06 -29.56
N THR A 3 12.53 3.98 -30.29
CA THR A 3 13.21 5.18 -29.72
C THR A 3 12.28 6.39 -29.55
N LYS A 4 11.05 6.31 -30.05
CA LYS A 4 10.01 7.35 -29.98
C LYS A 4 8.69 6.76 -29.49
N PRO A 5 7.78 7.54 -28.86
CA PRO A 5 6.46 7.06 -28.48
C PRO A 5 5.69 6.50 -29.68
N VAL A 6 5.04 5.34 -29.50
CA VAL A 6 4.24 4.65 -30.52
C VAL A 6 2.90 4.28 -29.89
N ALA A 7 1.81 4.57 -30.60
CA ALA A 7 0.50 4.03 -30.29
C ALA A 7 0.23 2.81 -31.19
N VAL A 8 -0.23 1.71 -30.60
CA VAL A 8 -0.62 0.51 -31.33
C VAL A 8 -2.10 0.25 -31.06
N ALA A 9 -2.89 0.17 -32.12
CA ALA A 9 -4.28 -0.24 -32.05
C ALA A 9 -4.40 -1.70 -32.54
N ASN A 10 -5.14 -2.52 -31.81
CA ASN A 10 -5.44 -3.89 -32.18
C ASN A 10 -6.96 -4.04 -32.32
N LEU A 11 -7.41 -4.47 -33.51
CA LEU A 11 -8.82 -4.71 -33.81
C LEU A 11 -9.47 -5.77 -32.91
N ARG A 12 -8.66 -6.67 -32.31
CA ARG A 12 -9.09 -7.81 -31.47
C ARG A 12 -10.24 -8.61 -32.11
N GLY A 13 -10.14 -8.83 -33.41
CA GLY A 13 -11.17 -9.49 -34.19
C GLY A 13 -10.77 -9.64 -35.65
N ASP A 14 -11.67 -10.24 -36.42
CA ASP A 14 -11.47 -10.49 -37.84
C ASP A 14 -11.90 -9.28 -38.68
N ILE A 15 -11.02 -8.80 -39.57
CA ILE A 15 -11.31 -7.65 -40.45
C ILE A 15 -12.58 -7.83 -41.28
N ARG A 16 -12.97 -9.08 -41.57
CA ARG A 16 -14.18 -9.42 -42.32
C ARG A 16 -15.46 -9.10 -41.55
N SER A 17 -15.40 -9.08 -40.22
CA SER A 17 -16.54 -8.77 -39.35
C SER A 17 -16.56 -7.31 -38.87
N PHE A 18 -15.46 -6.58 -39.05
CA PHE A 18 -15.27 -5.23 -38.51
C PHE A 18 -14.81 -4.25 -39.59
N GLU A 19 -15.59 -4.18 -40.67
CA GLU A 19 -15.25 -3.42 -41.86
C GLU A 19 -15.04 -1.92 -41.55
N THR A 20 -15.93 -1.33 -40.77
CA THR A 20 -15.90 0.08 -40.36
C THR A 20 -14.62 0.41 -39.57
N GLN A 21 -14.30 -0.41 -38.56
CA GLN A 21 -13.13 -0.21 -37.72
C GLN A 21 -11.84 -0.41 -38.51
N PHE A 22 -11.80 -1.39 -39.42
CA PHE A 22 -10.66 -1.60 -40.31
C PHE A 22 -10.44 -0.40 -41.24
N SER A 23 -11.51 0.13 -41.84
CA SER A 23 -11.44 1.33 -42.69
C SER A 23 -10.95 2.56 -41.92
N PHE A 24 -11.44 2.74 -40.68
CA PHE A 24 -10.94 3.78 -39.77
C PHE A 24 -9.44 3.65 -39.51
N LEU A 25 -8.95 2.46 -39.17
CA LEU A 25 -7.52 2.20 -38.95
C LEU A 25 -6.68 2.50 -40.19
N CYS A 26 -7.18 2.20 -41.39
CA CYS A 26 -6.50 2.50 -42.65
C CYS A 26 -6.40 4.00 -42.96
N GLN A 27 -7.26 4.83 -42.35
CA GLN A 27 -7.23 6.29 -42.52
C GLN A 27 -6.41 7.01 -41.45
N THR A 28 -6.38 6.48 -40.23
CA THR A 28 -5.73 7.14 -39.08
C THR A 28 -4.32 6.64 -38.78
N SER A 29 -3.98 5.41 -39.19
CA SER A 29 -2.69 4.80 -38.87
C SER A 29 -1.58 5.21 -39.84
N ALA A 30 -0.33 5.22 -39.36
CA ALA A 30 0.84 5.33 -40.24
C ALA A 30 1.04 4.06 -41.08
N ALA A 31 0.81 2.90 -40.46
CA ALA A 31 0.86 1.59 -41.11
C ALA A 31 -0.15 0.64 -40.47
N VAL A 32 -0.66 -0.31 -41.25
CA VAL A 32 -1.57 -1.37 -40.80
C VAL A 32 -0.97 -2.73 -41.17
N TYR A 33 -0.75 -3.58 -40.17
CA TYR A 33 -0.22 -4.93 -40.35
C TYR A 33 -1.36 -5.94 -40.32
N ILE A 34 -1.60 -6.60 -41.46
CA ILE A 34 -2.69 -7.57 -41.65
C ILE A 34 -2.10 -8.97 -41.60
N PHE A 35 -2.48 -9.75 -40.59
CA PHE A 35 -2.08 -11.15 -40.46
C PHE A 35 -3.05 -12.03 -41.23
N ILE A 36 -2.61 -12.59 -42.37
CA ILE A 36 -3.45 -13.35 -43.29
C ILE A 36 -3.43 -14.84 -42.94
N ASN A 37 -4.61 -15.42 -42.82
CA ASN A 37 -4.79 -16.87 -42.74
C ASN A 37 -5.48 -17.45 -43.99
N ASP A 38 -6.42 -16.70 -44.58
CA ASP A 38 -7.12 -17.05 -45.82
C ASP A 38 -7.00 -15.91 -46.85
N PHE A 39 -6.19 -16.13 -47.88
CA PHE A 39 -5.85 -15.11 -48.86
C PHE A 39 -7.05 -14.54 -49.61
N GLU A 40 -8.01 -15.38 -50.00
CA GLU A 40 -9.15 -14.91 -50.82
C GLU A 40 -10.21 -14.21 -49.98
N ALA A 41 -10.50 -14.73 -48.79
CA ALA A 41 -11.52 -14.13 -47.92
C ALA A 41 -11.03 -12.85 -47.25
N ASP A 42 -9.76 -12.82 -46.81
CA ASP A 42 -9.23 -11.71 -46.00
C ASP A 42 -8.95 -10.46 -46.86
N LEU A 43 -8.54 -10.63 -48.13
CA LEU A 43 -8.15 -9.51 -49.01
C LEU A 43 -9.30 -8.94 -49.82
N LYS A 44 -10.44 -9.63 -49.96
CA LYS A 44 -11.68 -9.03 -50.48
C LYS A 44 -12.10 -7.78 -49.69
N VAL A 45 -11.74 -7.71 -48.40
CA VAL A 45 -12.01 -6.53 -47.56
C VAL A 45 -11.21 -5.29 -48.00
N LEU A 46 -10.18 -5.46 -48.84
CA LEU A 46 -9.37 -4.37 -49.39
C LEU A 46 -9.92 -3.83 -50.72
N GLU A 47 -10.88 -4.52 -51.36
CA GLU A 47 -11.45 -4.10 -52.65
C GLU A 47 -12.15 -2.74 -52.51
N GLY A 48 -11.78 -1.78 -53.37
CA GLY A 48 -12.41 -0.45 -53.40
C GLY A 48 -12.04 0.49 -52.25
N LYS A 49 -11.13 0.12 -51.35
CA LYS A 49 -10.73 0.99 -50.22
C LYS A 49 -9.53 1.85 -50.55
N ILE A 50 -9.70 3.17 -50.43
CA ILE A 50 -8.59 4.12 -50.44
C ILE A 50 -7.94 4.09 -49.06
N THR A 51 -6.64 3.82 -48.97
CA THR A 51 -5.91 3.75 -47.68
C THR A 51 -4.83 4.82 -47.60
N LYS A 52 -4.83 5.62 -46.53
CA LYS A 52 -3.73 6.57 -46.22
C LYS A 52 -2.55 5.86 -45.56
N ALA A 53 -2.83 4.83 -44.76
CA ALA A 53 -1.85 3.99 -44.10
C ALA A 53 -1.10 3.11 -45.09
N GLU A 54 0.16 2.78 -44.78
CA GLU A 54 0.87 1.73 -45.49
C GLU A 54 0.37 0.35 -45.03
N LEU A 55 -0.15 -0.43 -45.97
CA LEU A 55 -0.58 -1.80 -45.69
C LEU A 55 0.62 -2.73 -45.73
N PHE A 56 0.76 -3.54 -44.68
CA PHE A 56 1.72 -4.63 -44.57
C PHE A 56 0.98 -5.96 -44.49
N LEU A 57 1.33 -6.88 -45.38
CA LEU A 57 0.77 -8.24 -45.35
C LEU A 57 1.73 -9.15 -44.59
N VAL A 58 1.25 -9.73 -43.51
CA VAL A 58 2.00 -10.66 -42.68
C VAL A 58 1.47 -12.06 -42.92
N VAL A 59 2.30 -12.92 -43.50
CA VAL A 59 1.86 -14.17 -44.11
C VAL A 59 2.68 -15.35 -43.60
N ASN A 60 2.04 -16.47 -43.26
CA ASN A 60 2.74 -17.69 -42.89
C ASN A 60 2.86 -18.68 -44.07
N SER A 61 4.08 -18.88 -44.56
CA SER A 61 4.34 -19.83 -45.67
C SER A 61 4.15 -21.30 -45.31
N GLN A 62 4.07 -21.62 -44.01
CA GLN A 62 3.80 -22.97 -43.53
C GLN A 62 2.30 -23.30 -43.52
N ASN A 63 1.42 -22.31 -43.74
CA ASN A 63 -0.01 -22.55 -43.79
C ASN A 63 -0.36 -23.33 -45.07
N LYS A 64 -1.26 -24.32 -44.95
CA LYS A 64 -1.65 -25.19 -46.09
C LYS A 64 -2.31 -24.42 -47.24
N THR A 65 -2.84 -23.24 -46.96
CA THR A 65 -3.47 -22.33 -47.91
C THR A 65 -2.48 -21.41 -48.63
N PHE A 66 -1.19 -21.40 -48.25
CA PHE A 66 -0.18 -20.53 -48.85
C PHE A 66 0.18 -20.96 -50.28
N ARG A 67 -0.03 -20.05 -51.25
CA ARG A 67 0.44 -20.20 -52.63
C ARG A 67 1.11 -18.90 -53.09
N VAL A 68 2.33 -19.01 -53.59
CA VAL A 68 3.14 -17.86 -54.06
C VAL A 68 2.42 -17.13 -55.21
N ASP A 69 1.78 -17.87 -56.10
CA ASP A 69 1.08 -17.29 -57.26
C ASP A 69 -0.16 -16.51 -56.82
N THR A 70 -0.90 -17.01 -55.83
CA THR A 70 -2.02 -16.29 -55.21
C THR A 70 -1.52 -15.01 -54.57
N LEU A 71 -0.45 -15.04 -53.76
CA LEU A 71 0.12 -13.85 -53.14
C LEU A 71 0.56 -12.81 -54.19
N LYS A 72 1.24 -13.22 -55.26
CA LYS A 72 1.65 -12.30 -56.35
C LYS A 72 0.44 -11.66 -57.03
N LYS A 73 -0.58 -12.47 -57.37
CA LYS A 73 -1.83 -11.97 -57.96
C LYS A 73 -2.50 -10.93 -57.06
N MET A 74 -2.53 -11.19 -55.76
CA MET A 74 -3.12 -10.26 -54.79
C MET A 74 -2.33 -8.97 -54.61
N ILE A 75 -0.99 -9.04 -54.56
CA ILE A 75 -0.12 -7.84 -54.50
C ILE A 75 -0.42 -6.91 -55.69
N THR A 76 -0.57 -7.49 -56.89
CA THR A 76 -0.92 -6.73 -58.10
C THR A 76 -2.34 -6.19 -58.04
N ASN A 77 -3.33 -7.01 -57.66
CA ASN A 77 -4.73 -6.60 -57.64
C ASN A 77 -5.02 -5.46 -56.67
N TYR A 78 -4.37 -5.43 -55.50
CA TYR A 78 -4.61 -4.42 -54.46
C TYR A 78 -3.51 -3.35 -54.39
N SER A 79 -2.63 -3.28 -55.39
CA SER A 79 -1.54 -2.28 -55.46
C SER A 79 -0.66 -2.20 -54.21
N ILE A 80 -0.42 -3.33 -53.56
CA ILE A 80 0.41 -3.42 -52.36
C ILE A 80 1.88 -3.36 -52.77
N ASN A 81 2.69 -2.58 -52.08
CA ASN A 81 4.13 -2.56 -52.35
C ASN A 81 4.72 -3.95 -52.03
N PRO A 82 5.41 -4.63 -52.97
CA PRO A 82 6.03 -5.93 -52.71
C PRO A 82 6.98 -5.92 -51.51
N LYS A 83 7.59 -4.78 -51.17
CA LYS A 83 8.45 -4.60 -49.99
C LYS A 83 7.69 -4.65 -48.66
N ASN A 84 6.36 -4.48 -48.67
CA ASN A 84 5.51 -4.48 -47.49
C ASN A 84 4.92 -5.87 -47.18
N VAL A 85 5.40 -6.91 -47.87
CA VAL A 85 4.97 -8.30 -47.64
C VAL A 85 6.00 -9.03 -46.80
N ILE A 86 5.60 -9.42 -45.60
CA ILE A 86 6.44 -10.05 -44.59
C ILE A 86 6.03 -11.53 -44.48
N VAL A 87 6.88 -12.42 -44.98
CA VAL A 87 6.59 -13.86 -45.02
C VAL A 87 7.34 -14.60 -43.92
N LYS A 88 6.60 -15.21 -42.99
CA LYS A 88 7.14 -16.19 -42.04
C LYS A 88 7.50 -17.47 -42.79
N LYS A 89 8.80 -17.77 -42.86
CA LYS A 89 9.36 -18.98 -43.48
C LYS A 89 9.48 -20.12 -42.46
N LYS A 90 10.57 -20.89 -42.49
CA LYS A 90 10.92 -21.92 -41.51
C LYS A 90 11.56 -21.36 -40.22
N GLN A 91 11.75 -20.05 -40.15
CA GLN A 91 12.35 -19.40 -38.98
C GLN A 91 11.47 -19.52 -37.74
N ASN A 92 12.10 -19.52 -36.57
CA ASN A 92 11.41 -19.53 -35.28
C ASN A 92 10.68 -18.19 -35.04
N ASP A 93 9.80 -18.18 -34.05
CA ASP A 93 8.97 -17.01 -33.74
C ASP A 93 9.80 -15.79 -33.32
N ALA A 94 10.92 -16.00 -32.62
CA ALA A 94 11.79 -14.92 -32.17
C ALA A 94 12.45 -14.17 -33.35
N GLU A 95 12.94 -14.88 -34.35
CA GLU A 95 13.51 -14.29 -35.57
C GLU A 95 12.45 -13.55 -36.40
N PHE A 96 11.24 -14.10 -36.45
CA PHE A 96 10.12 -13.45 -37.13
C PHE A 96 9.69 -12.15 -36.42
N VAL A 97 9.60 -12.18 -35.10
CA VAL A 97 9.29 -10.98 -34.29
C VAL A 97 10.36 -9.90 -34.50
N LYS A 98 11.65 -10.25 -34.58
CA LYS A 98 12.71 -9.28 -34.91
C LYS A 98 12.48 -8.63 -36.28
N THR A 99 12.07 -9.40 -37.27
CA THR A 99 11.76 -8.88 -38.61
C THR A 99 10.60 -7.86 -38.56
N LEU A 100 9.52 -8.19 -37.83
CA LEU A 100 8.39 -7.28 -37.64
C LEU A 100 8.81 -6.01 -36.87
N GLN A 101 9.61 -6.15 -35.82
CA GLN A 101 10.13 -5.02 -35.04
C GLN A 101 10.97 -4.07 -35.89
N SER A 102 11.83 -4.61 -36.76
CA SER A 102 12.61 -3.81 -37.72
C SER A 102 11.70 -3.07 -38.70
N SER A 103 10.68 -3.74 -39.27
CA SER A 103 9.70 -3.11 -40.17
C SER A 103 8.95 -1.96 -39.50
N VAL A 104 8.51 -2.14 -38.25
CA VAL A 104 7.83 -1.09 -37.49
C VAL A 104 8.80 0.06 -37.18
N GLY A 105 10.05 -0.24 -36.82
CA GLY A 105 11.10 0.77 -36.59
C GLY A 105 11.34 1.65 -37.82
N ASP A 106 11.47 1.04 -38.99
CA ASP A 106 11.61 1.72 -40.28
C ASP A 106 10.46 2.70 -40.56
N ILE A 107 9.22 2.29 -40.29
CA ILE A 107 8.04 3.16 -40.48
C ILE A 107 8.08 4.37 -39.55
N ILE A 108 8.44 4.15 -38.27
CA ILE A 108 8.52 5.23 -37.27
C ILE A 108 9.58 6.26 -37.64
N GLU A 109 10.68 5.83 -38.28
CA GLU A 109 11.74 6.73 -38.75
C GLU A 109 11.36 7.47 -40.03
N LYS A 110 10.73 6.79 -41.00
CA LYS A 110 10.45 7.32 -42.34
C LYS A 110 9.20 8.22 -42.40
N ARG A 111 8.13 7.91 -41.66
CA ARG A 111 6.84 8.63 -41.76
C ARG A 111 6.84 9.90 -40.90
N LYS A 112 6.63 11.05 -41.56
CA LYS A 112 6.49 12.37 -40.92
C LYS A 112 5.03 12.74 -40.58
N ASN A 113 4.04 12.18 -41.30
CA ASN A 113 2.63 12.41 -40.99
C ASN A 113 2.23 11.62 -39.76
N ARG A 114 2.06 12.33 -38.64
CA ARG A 114 1.62 11.81 -37.36
C ARG A 114 0.26 12.42 -37.06
N LEU A 115 -0.75 11.58 -36.88
CA LEU A 115 -2.06 12.00 -36.41
C LEU A 115 -2.08 11.84 -34.88
N THR A 116 -2.43 12.90 -34.15
CA THR A 116 -2.72 12.79 -32.72
C THR A 116 -4.05 12.09 -32.54
N ILE A 117 -4.29 11.48 -31.37
CA ILE A 117 -5.57 10.83 -31.06
C ILE A 117 -6.72 11.85 -31.16
N GLU A 118 -6.49 13.08 -30.70
CA GLU A 118 -7.46 14.19 -30.78
C GLU A 118 -7.84 14.52 -32.23
N ASN A 119 -6.89 14.41 -33.17
CA ASN A 119 -7.14 14.66 -34.58
C ASN A 119 -7.73 13.45 -35.33
N MET A 120 -8.00 12.33 -34.64
CA MET A 120 -8.69 11.17 -35.23
C MET A 120 -10.21 11.35 -35.28
N VAL A 121 -10.76 12.34 -34.58
CA VAL A 121 -12.20 12.56 -34.38
C VAL A 121 -12.94 12.75 -35.71
N ASP A 122 -12.46 13.63 -36.58
CA ASP A 122 -13.08 13.87 -37.88
C ASP A 122 -13.20 12.59 -38.73
N VAL A 123 -12.18 11.72 -38.63
CA VAL A 123 -12.16 10.44 -39.33
C VAL A 123 -13.12 9.45 -38.66
N ALA A 124 -13.20 9.44 -37.33
CA ALA A 124 -14.16 8.61 -36.59
C ALA A 124 -15.59 8.94 -37.01
N HIS A 125 -15.94 10.23 -37.12
CA HIS A 125 -17.25 10.69 -37.57
C HIS A 125 -17.58 10.24 -38.99
N GLN A 126 -16.62 10.34 -39.92
CA GLN A 126 -16.81 9.87 -41.31
C GLN A 126 -17.18 8.39 -41.39
N PHE A 127 -16.73 7.59 -40.42
CA PHE A 127 -17.04 6.16 -40.33
C PHE A 127 -18.21 5.84 -39.37
N GLY A 128 -18.88 6.85 -38.81
CA GLY A 128 -19.98 6.65 -37.86
C GLY A 128 -19.55 6.02 -36.54
N ILE A 129 -18.27 6.16 -36.17
CA ILE A 129 -17.75 5.75 -34.86
C ILE A 129 -18.14 6.83 -33.86
N LEU A 130 -18.82 6.44 -32.79
CA LEU A 130 -19.22 7.35 -31.72
C LEU A 130 -17.99 7.85 -30.97
N VAL A 131 -17.95 9.17 -30.74
CA VAL A 131 -16.90 9.83 -29.97
C VAL A 131 -17.55 10.40 -28.70
N ASP A 132 -17.05 9.99 -27.54
CA ASP A 132 -17.63 10.37 -26.24
C ASP A 132 -17.63 11.89 -26.05
N GLU A 133 -16.61 12.57 -26.56
CA GLU A 133 -16.42 14.02 -26.48
C GLU A 133 -17.42 14.84 -27.31
N ASP A 134 -18.19 14.23 -28.21
CA ASP A 134 -19.28 14.92 -28.91
C ASP A 134 -20.53 15.10 -28.05
N SER A 135 -20.66 14.29 -27.00
CA SER A 135 -21.82 14.36 -26.12
C SER A 135 -21.84 15.68 -25.36
N ASP A 136 -22.97 16.40 -25.41
CA ASP A 136 -23.20 17.61 -24.60
C ASP A 136 -22.93 17.36 -23.11
N VAL A 137 -23.24 16.15 -22.64
CA VAL A 137 -23.00 15.71 -21.26
C VAL A 137 -21.50 15.65 -20.95
N CYS A 138 -20.70 15.09 -21.86
CA CYS A 138 -19.25 15.03 -21.72
C CYS A 138 -18.61 16.42 -21.81
N GLN A 139 -19.07 17.26 -22.74
CA GLN A 139 -18.56 18.62 -22.94
C GLN A 139 -18.88 19.54 -21.76
N SER A 140 -20.11 19.48 -21.23
CA SER A 140 -20.53 20.20 -20.02
C SER A 140 -19.63 19.81 -18.84
N ALA A 141 -19.48 18.51 -18.59
CA ALA A 141 -18.62 17.99 -17.54
C ALA A 141 -17.15 18.43 -17.69
N ARG A 142 -16.62 18.37 -18.92
CA ARG A 142 -15.26 18.82 -19.25
C ARG A 142 -15.08 20.31 -18.96
N LYS A 143 -16.05 21.15 -19.32
CA LYS A 143 -15.97 22.60 -19.10
C LYS A 143 -15.80 22.94 -17.62
N ILE A 144 -16.57 22.29 -16.75
CA ILE A 144 -16.48 22.49 -15.29
C ILE A 144 -15.10 22.04 -14.77
N ALA A 145 -14.62 20.87 -15.21
CA ALA A 145 -13.30 20.37 -14.81
C ALA A 145 -12.16 21.28 -15.29
N ASP A 146 -12.25 21.78 -16.52
CA ASP A 146 -11.29 22.71 -17.11
C ASP A 146 -11.28 24.06 -16.38
N GLU A 147 -12.44 24.60 -15.98
CA GLU A 147 -12.53 25.85 -15.22
C GLU A 147 -11.78 25.76 -13.89
N ILE A 148 -12.00 24.67 -13.14
CA ILE A 148 -11.27 24.42 -11.89
C ILE A 148 -9.77 24.30 -12.17
N THR A 149 -9.39 23.44 -13.11
CA THR A 149 -7.97 23.11 -13.34
C THR A 149 -7.16 24.24 -13.99
N ARG A 150 -7.78 25.13 -14.78
CA ARG A 150 -7.14 26.35 -15.31
C ARG A 150 -6.70 27.33 -14.22
N SER A 151 -7.37 27.31 -13.07
CA SER A 151 -7.01 28.17 -11.93
C SER A 151 -5.72 27.72 -11.22
N ILE A 152 -5.30 26.46 -11.42
CA ILE A 152 -4.16 25.83 -10.75
C ILE A 152 -2.86 26.19 -11.48
N LYS A 153 -2.30 27.35 -11.15
CA LYS A 153 -0.97 27.79 -11.65
C LYS A 153 0.17 27.25 -10.78
N ASP A 154 0.01 27.36 -9.47
CA ASP A 154 0.94 26.87 -8.46
C ASP A 154 0.16 25.94 -7.54
N THR A 155 0.60 24.69 -7.46
CA THR A 155 -0.10 23.64 -6.71
C THR A 155 -0.05 23.86 -5.19
N ILE A 156 1.09 24.31 -4.66
CA ILE A 156 1.25 24.55 -3.23
C ILE A 156 0.37 25.73 -2.82
N LYS A 157 0.44 26.83 -3.59
CA LYS A 157 -0.39 28.00 -3.35
C LYS A 157 -1.87 27.66 -3.45
N PHE A 158 -2.27 26.94 -4.50
CA PHE A 158 -3.65 26.50 -4.68
C PHE A 158 -4.17 25.69 -3.48
N LYS A 159 -3.40 24.70 -2.99
CA LYS A 159 -3.79 23.95 -1.79
C LYS A 159 -3.99 24.86 -0.58
N SER A 160 -3.03 25.75 -0.33
CA SER A 160 -3.08 26.66 0.83
C SER A 160 -4.22 27.67 0.79
N GLU A 161 -4.72 28.03 -0.40
CA GLU A 161 -5.79 29.03 -0.56
C GLU A 161 -7.16 28.39 -0.77
N GLN A 162 -7.24 27.28 -1.50
CA GLN A 162 -8.50 26.68 -1.96
C GLN A 162 -8.89 25.40 -1.20
N LEU A 163 -7.93 24.74 -0.53
CA LEU A 163 -8.09 23.46 0.15
C LEU A 163 -7.54 23.51 1.60
N GLN A 164 -8.05 24.47 2.37
CA GLN A 164 -7.51 24.85 3.67
C GLN A 164 -7.84 23.85 4.79
N LEU A 165 -9.01 23.22 4.73
CA LEU A 165 -9.58 22.47 5.84
C LEU A 165 -8.85 21.15 6.09
N GLN A 166 -8.33 20.52 5.03
CA GLN A 166 -7.51 19.31 5.12
C GLN A 166 -6.05 19.55 5.53
N GLY A 167 -5.65 20.83 5.68
CA GLY A 167 -4.28 21.22 5.97
C GLY A 167 -3.90 21.04 7.45
N GLN A 168 -3.26 22.08 8.01
CA GLN A 168 -2.69 22.03 9.35
C GLN A 168 -3.73 21.77 10.46
N ILE A 169 -4.94 22.31 10.33
CA ILE A 169 -5.99 22.15 11.34
C ILE A 169 -6.38 20.67 11.50
N TRP A 170 -6.55 19.95 10.38
CA TRP A 170 -6.90 18.54 10.40
C TRP A 170 -5.78 17.67 10.99
N LYS A 171 -4.52 17.99 10.71
CA LYS A 171 -3.36 17.32 11.32
C LYS A 171 -3.32 17.52 12.84
N GLU A 172 -3.57 18.74 13.31
CA GLU A 172 -3.63 19.04 14.75
C GLU A 172 -4.77 18.33 15.45
N ILE A 173 -5.97 18.33 14.87
CA ILE A 173 -7.13 17.58 15.38
C ILE A 173 -6.79 16.09 15.51
N SER A 174 -6.17 15.52 14.48
CA SER A 174 -5.78 14.10 14.47
C SER A 174 -4.78 13.77 15.58
N GLN A 175 -3.81 14.64 15.84
CA GLN A 175 -2.88 14.50 16.96
C GLN A 175 -3.57 14.60 18.32
N LEU A 176 -4.51 15.53 18.48
CA LEU A 176 -5.28 15.70 19.71
C LEU A 176 -6.19 14.49 19.99
N GLU A 177 -6.84 13.93 18.98
CA GLU A 177 -7.67 12.74 19.12
C GLU A 177 -6.86 11.55 19.65
N LYS A 178 -5.67 11.32 19.08
CA LYS A 178 -4.76 10.24 19.53
C LYS A 178 -4.23 10.52 20.94
N GLU A 179 -3.84 11.75 21.24
CA GLU A 179 -3.36 12.12 22.57
C GLU A 179 -4.45 11.96 23.64
N ARG A 180 -5.70 12.28 23.33
CA ARG A 180 -6.84 12.07 24.24
C ARG A 180 -7.04 10.60 24.63
N CYS A 181 -6.67 9.69 23.72
CA CYS A 181 -6.72 8.24 23.93
C CYS A 181 -5.48 7.72 24.69
N ARG A 182 -4.28 8.17 24.29
CA ARG A 182 -3.00 7.62 24.75
C ARG A 182 -2.46 8.28 26.01
N LEU A 183 -2.78 9.56 26.24
CA LEU A 183 -2.35 10.37 27.39
C LEU A 183 -0.83 10.37 27.60
N ARG A 184 -0.04 10.43 26.53
CA ARG A 184 1.43 10.37 26.59
C ARG A 184 2.02 11.61 27.24
N LYS A 185 1.36 12.77 27.07
CA LYS A 185 1.83 14.09 27.50
C LYS A 185 1.11 14.59 28.77
N ALA A 186 0.37 13.72 29.46
CA ALA A 186 -0.38 14.07 30.66
C ALA A 186 0.51 14.44 31.86
N GLY A 187 1.68 13.80 32.02
CA GLY A 187 2.57 14.02 33.17
C GLY A 187 1.85 13.76 34.50
N ASP A 188 2.04 14.66 35.47
CA ASP A 188 1.40 14.61 36.80
C ASP A 188 0.02 15.30 36.85
N GLN A 189 -0.54 15.71 35.71
CA GLN A 189 -1.83 16.39 35.66
C GLN A 189 -2.98 15.42 35.93
N ASP A 190 -4.07 15.95 36.49
CA ASP A 190 -5.32 15.21 36.58
C ASP A 190 -5.82 14.80 35.18
N ILE A 191 -6.10 13.50 35.02
CA ILE A 191 -6.41 12.89 33.72
C ILE A 191 -7.70 13.46 33.13
N GLU A 192 -8.72 13.70 33.96
CA GLU A 192 -10.00 14.20 33.51
C GLU A 192 -9.89 15.66 33.05
N HIS A 193 -9.21 16.48 33.84
CA HIS A 193 -8.90 17.86 33.47
C HIS A 193 -8.05 17.92 32.19
N TYR A 194 -7.05 17.07 32.05
CA TYR A 194 -6.21 17.01 30.84
C TYR A 194 -7.03 16.65 29.60
N LYS A 195 -7.86 15.59 29.68
CA LYS A 195 -8.76 15.19 28.58
C LYS A 195 -9.73 16.30 28.18
N ASN A 196 -10.31 16.99 29.17
CA ASN A 196 -11.21 18.12 28.92
C ASN A 196 -10.49 19.28 28.24
N SER A 197 -9.23 19.55 28.61
CA SER A 197 -8.42 20.57 27.96
C SER A 197 -8.12 20.26 26.49
N LEU A 198 -7.89 18.98 26.15
CA LEU A 198 -7.69 18.52 24.78
C LEU A 198 -8.98 18.62 23.97
N ALA A 199 -10.11 18.20 24.54
CA ALA A 199 -11.43 18.31 23.90
C ALA A 199 -11.79 19.76 23.58
N LYS A 200 -11.50 20.69 24.50
CA LYS A 200 -11.72 22.13 24.26
C LYS A 200 -10.86 22.66 23.11
N LYS A 201 -9.58 22.25 23.02
CA LYS A 201 -8.71 22.61 21.89
C LYS A 201 -9.22 22.05 20.56
N GLU A 202 -9.71 20.82 20.56
CA GLU A 202 -10.34 20.19 19.40
C GLU A 202 -11.56 21.01 18.92
N GLU A 203 -12.43 21.41 19.86
CA GLU A 203 -13.59 22.26 19.58
C GLU A 203 -13.17 23.63 19.00
N GLU A 204 -12.15 24.27 19.58
CA GLU A 204 -11.59 25.53 19.05
C GLU A 204 -11.06 25.38 17.62
N LEU A 205 -10.41 24.26 17.30
CA LEU A 205 -9.93 23.95 15.95
C LEU A 205 -11.08 23.68 14.97
N ARG A 206 -12.13 22.95 15.39
CA ARG A 206 -13.34 22.75 14.58
C ARG A 206 -14.07 24.07 14.32
N MET A 207 -14.11 24.97 15.31
CA MET A 207 -14.65 26.32 15.13
C MET A 207 -13.79 27.17 14.18
N LYS A 208 -12.47 26.98 14.14
CA LYS A 208 -11.60 27.62 13.13
C LYS A 208 -11.87 27.07 11.73
N GLN A 209 -11.97 25.75 11.56
CA GLN A 209 -12.37 25.14 10.29
C GLN A 209 -13.72 25.67 9.81
N HIS A 210 -14.69 25.81 10.72
CA HIS A 210 -16.00 26.35 10.35
C HIS A 210 -15.97 27.81 9.88
N LYS A 211 -15.06 28.63 10.43
CA LYS A 211 -14.88 30.04 10.01
C LYS A 211 -14.26 30.20 8.62
N CYS A 212 -13.68 29.14 8.06
CA CYS A 212 -13.18 29.16 6.70
C CYS A 212 -14.38 29.04 5.74
N ASP A 213 -14.58 30.06 4.90
CA ASP A 213 -15.59 30.03 3.85
C ASP A 213 -15.27 28.96 2.80
N MET A 214 -16.32 28.42 2.19
CA MET A 214 -16.16 27.49 1.06
C MET A 214 -15.48 28.22 -0.10
N SER A 215 -14.39 27.66 -0.61
CA SER A 215 -13.66 28.23 -1.74
C SER A 215 -14.43 28.07 -3.06
N ASP A 216 -14.18 28.96 -4.03
CA ASP A 216 -14.79 28.90 -5.36
C ASP A 216 -14.48 27.56 -6.07
N ALA A 217 -13.27 27.04 -5.88
CA ALA A 217 -12.87 25.74 -6.39
C ALA A 217 -13.71 24.61 -5.80
N MET A 218 -13.96 24.62 -4.49
CA MET A 218 -14.79 23.61 -3.82
C MET A 218 -16.26 23.74 -4.16
N ALA A 219 -16.79 24.96 -4.29
CA ALA A 219 -18.16 25.19 -4.77
C ALA A 219 -18.35 24.62 -6.18
N SER A 220 -17.40 24.90 -7.09
CA SER A 220 -17.40 24.37 -8.46
C SER A 220 -17.24 22.84 -8.47
N PHE A 221 -16.39 22.29 -7.59
CA PHE A 221 -16.22 20.85 -7.46
C PHE A 221 -17.48 20.15 -6.98
N ILE A 222 -18.15 20.67 -5.95
CA ILE A 222 -19.43 20.16 -5.44
C ILE A 222 -20.51 20.27 -6.53
N PHE A 223 -20.51 21.35 -7.30
CA PHE A 223 -21.43 21.54 -8.43
C PHE A 223 -21.24 20.50 -9.54
N GLY A 224 -19.99 20.17 -9.91
CA GLY A 224 -19.68 19.10 -10.85
C GLY A 224 -20.02 17.70 -10.31
N MET A 225 -19.79 17.51 -9.01
CA MET A 225 -20.12 16.28 -8.28
C MET A 225 -21.62 16.03 -8.12
N SER A 226 -22.42 17.09 -8.06
CA SER A 226 -23.87 17.02 -7.90
C SER A 226 -24.61 16.71 -9.22
N ARG A 227 -23.86 16.58 -10.33
CA ARG A 227 -24.41 16.22 -11.64
C ARG A 227 -24.90 14.78 -11.67
N SER A 228 -25.82 14.48 -12.59
CA SER A 228 -26.45 13.16 -12.66
C SER A 228 -25.61 12.15 -13.45
N GLY A 229 -25.48 10.94 -12.90
CA GLY A 229 -25.01 9.73 -13.59
C GLY A 229 -23.80 9.95 -14.51
N PRO A 230 -23.95 9.84 -15.85
CA PRO A 230 -22.82 9.95 -16.77
C PRO A 230 -22.06 11.29 -16.68
N GLU A 231 -22.75 12.41 -16.44
CA GLU A 231 -22.11 13.74 -16.38
C GLU A 231 -21.10 13.82 -15.23
N ARG A 232 -21.46 13.31 -14.06
CA ARG A 232 -20.56 13.23 -12.92
C ARG A 232 -19.36 12.33 -13.23
N SER A 233 -19.61 11.15 -13.80
CA SER A 233 -18.53 10.21 -14.15
C SER A 233 -17.54 10.85 -15.15
N TYR A 234 -18.03 11.56 -16.17
CA TYR A 234 -17.18 12.34 -17.08
C TYR A 234 -16.44 13.46 -16.34
N PHE A 235 -17.09 14.20 -15.46
CA PHE A 235 -16.48 15.30 -14.70
C PHE A 235 -15.30 14.80 -13.87
N LEU A 236 -15.51 13.72 -13.11
CA LEU A 236 -14.47 13.08 -12.29
C LEU A 236 -13.32 12.54 -13.13
N LYS A 237 -13.63 12.00 -14.32
CA LYS A 237 -12.63 11.50 -15.26
C LYS A 237 -11.77 12.64 -15.82
N TRP A 238 -12.40 13.74 -16.25
CA TRP A 238 -11.71 14.93 -16.73
C TRP A 238 -10.87 15.59 -15.64
N MET A 239 -11.41 15.73 -14.42
CA MET A 239 -10.64 16.19 -13.26
C MET A 239 -9.38 15.36 -13.05
N ARG A 240 -9.50 14.02 -13.06
CA ARG A 240 -8.34 13.12 -12.93
C ARG A 240 -7.33 13.33 -14.05
N ILE A 241 -7.77 13.33 -15.31
CA ILE A 241 -6.89 13.51 -16.49
C ILE A 241 -6.15 14.85 -16.41
N ASN A 242 -6.87 15.94 -16.12
CA ASN A 242 -6.30 17.29 -16.05
C ASN A 242 -5.30 17.42 -14.91
N LEU A 243 -5.63 16.95 -13.71
CA LEU A 243 -4.73 16.98 -12.55
C LEU A 243 -3.49 16.10 -12.75
N ASP A 244 -3.63 14.95 -13.40
CA ASP A 244 -2.50 14.08 -13.76
C ASP A 244 -1.58 14.76 -14.78
N ASN A 245 -2.14 15.45 -15.77
CA ASN A 245 -1.37 16.20 -16.76
C ASN A 245 -0.60 17.38 -16.13
N LEU A 246 -1.27 18.17 -15.27
CA LEU A 246 -0.64 19.25 -14.50
C LEU A 246 0.51 18.71 -13.63
N SER A 247 0.25 17.62 -12.91
CA SER A 247 1.26 16.99 -12.05
C SER A 247 2.46 16.49 -12.86
N ARG A 248 2.26 15.93 -14.05
CA ARG A 248 3.38 15.50 -14.93
C ARG A 248 4.22 16.68 -15.40
N GLN A 249 3.60 17.79 -15.76
CA GLN A 249 4.30 19.00 -16.21
C GLN A 249 5.14 19.58 -15.05
N ASN A 250 4.51 19.81 -13.89
CA ASN A 250 5.13 20.47 -12.74
C ASN A 250 6.18 19.61 -12.03
N LEU A 251 5.95 18.30 -11.89
CA LEU A 251 6.83 17.40 -11.12
C LEU A 251 7.95 16.78 -11.95
N SER A 252 7.95 16.92 -13.28
CA SER A 252 8.96 16.28 -14.15
C SER A 252 10.39 16.65 -13.76
N ALA A 253 10.69 17.94 -13.67
CA ALA A 253 12.01 18.45 -13.28
C ALA A 253 12.43 18.00 -11.87
N LEU A 254 11.51 18.09 -10.89
CA LEU A 254 11.76 17.65 -9.51
C LEU A 254 12.04 16.14 -9.44
N ARG A 255 11.34 15.33 -10.25
CA ARG A 255 11.57 13.88 -10.32
C ARG A 255 12.90 13.52 -10.94
N ASP A 256 13.31 14.25 -11.97
CA ASP A 256 14.61 14.02 -12.61
C ASP A 256 15.75 14.39 -11.64
N GLN A 257 15.62 15.49 -10.89
CA GLN A 257 16.55 15.85 -9.81
C GLN A 257 16.59 14.81 -8.69
N TYR A 258 15.42 14.34 -8.24
CA TYR A 258 15.33 13.30 -7.21
C TYR A 258 16.01 12.00 -7.66
N LYS A 259 15.76 11.56 -8.89
CA LYS A 259 16.40 10.36 -9.45
C LYS A 259 17.91 10.50 -9.56
N ASP A 260 18.38 11.65 -10.03
CA ASP A 260 19.80 11.96 -10.17
C ASP A 260 20.50 11.89 -8.80
N LEU A 261 19.94 12.53 -7.77
CA LEU A 261 20.48 12.47 -6.41
C LEU A 261 20.48 11.06 -5.82
N CYS A 262 19.41 10.28 -6.02
CA CYS A 262 19.35 8.91 -5.54
C CYS A 262 20.39 8.00 -6.21
N GLN A 263 20.71 8.24 -7.49
CA GLN A 263 21.65 7.42 -8.25
C GLN A 263 23.11 7.85 -8.04
N ASN A 264 23.37 9.15 -8.03
CA ASN A 264 24.72 9.72 -8.07
C ASN A 264 25.19 10.24 -6.71
N SER A 265 24.31 10.42 -5.73
CA SER A 265 24.67 10.98 -4.41
C SER A 265 23.77 10.44 -3.27
N PRO A 266 23.68 9.11 -3.06
CA PRO A 266 22.81 8.51 -2.05
C PRO A 266 23.16 8.89 -0.61
N GLU A 267 24.36 9.44 -0.39
CA GLU A 267 24.84 9.93 0.91
C GLU A 267 24.13 11.22 1.35
N LYS A 268 23.59 12.01 0.42
CA LYS A 268 22.88 13.28 0.68
C LYS A 268 21.43 13.07 1.12
N LYS A 269 21.25 12.37 2.24
CA LYS A 269 19.91 11.97 2.73
C LYS A 269 18.98 13.16 2.97
N ASP A 270 19.48 14.29 3.44
CA ASP A 270 18.64 15.45 3.76
C ASP A 270 18.14 16.21 2.52
N ASP A 271 18.96 16.30 1.46
CA ASP A 271 18.54 16.88 0.18
C ASP A 271 17.46 16.02 -0.49
N ILE A 272 17.63 14.69 -0.42
CA ILE A 272 16.64 13.72 -0.91
C ILE A 272 15.31 13.89 -0.17
N LYS A 273 15.32 14.05 1.16
CA LYS A 273 14.11 14.32 1.96
C LYS A 273 13.44 15.62 1.56
N HIS A 274 14.22 16.68 1.38
CA HIS A 274 13.68 17.99 1.05
C HIS A 274 12.98 17.96 -0.31
N LEU A 275 13.62 17.34 -1.32
CA LEU A 275 13.01 17.15 -2.64
C LEU A 275 11.78 16.25 -2.59
N ASP A 276 11.80 15.20 -1.78
CA ASP A 276 10.66 14.31 -1.63
C ASP A 276 9.46 15.03 -0.98
N LYS A 277 9.71 15.81 0.08
CA LYS A 277 8.69 16.68 0.68
C LYS A 277 8.13 17.66 -0.35
N GLN A 278 8.98 18.27 -1.17
CA GLN A 278 8.54 19.15 -2.25
C GLN A 278 7.70 18.40 -3.30
N LEU A 279 8.06 17.18 -3.67
CA LEU A 279 7.27 16.34 -4.58
C LEU A 279 5.88 16.03 -4.00
N SER A 280 5.80 15.72 -2.70
CA SER A 280 4.53 15.51 -1.99
C SER A 280 3.70 16.78 -1.93
N ASP A 281 4.28 17.91 -1.54
CA ASP A 281 3.59 19.19 -1.41
C ASP A 281 3.05 19.68 -2.77
N CYS A 282 3.82 19.49 -3.84
CA CYS A 282 3.44 19.80 -5.22
C CYS A 282 2.50 18.76 -5.87
N SER A 283 2.20 17.64 -5.22
CA SER A 283 1.28 16.64 -5.76
C SER A 283 -0.17 17.08 -5.58
N LEU A 284 -1.03 17.01 -6.59
CA LEU A 284 -2.45 17.31 -6.42
C LEU A 284 -3.29 16.37 -7.26
N GLY A 285 -4.20 15.66 -6.61
CA GLY A 285 -5.10 14.69 -7.25
C GLY A 285 -6.52 14.82 -6.71
N LEU A 286 -7.41 13.99 -7.24
CA LEU A 286 -8.83 14.01 -6.90
C LEU A 286 -9.07 13.76 -5.42
N GLU A 287 -8.23 12.93 -4.80
CA GLU A 287 -8.25 12.61 -3.37
C GLU A 287 -8.19 13.85 -2.47
N HIS A 288 -7.45 14.89 -2.88
CA HIS A 288 -7.34 16.12 -2.10
C HIS A 288 -8.67 16.90 -2.09
N PHE A 289 -9.40 16.95 -3.22
CA PHE A 289 -10.73 17.58 -3.26
C PHE A 289 -11.76 16.80 -2.43
N LEU A 290 -11.70 15.46 -2.47
CA LEU A 290 -12.57 14.60 -1.68
C LEU A 290 -12.27 14.71 -0.17
N ARG A 291 -10.99 14.84 0.20
CA ARG A 291 -10.57 15.04 1.59
C ARG A 291 -11.06 16.38 2.13
N GLU A 292 -10.97 17.45 1.34
CA GLU A 292 -11.54 18.77 1.70
C GLU A 292 -13.05 18.68 1.94
N LEU A 293 -13.76 17.97 1.06
CA LEU A 293 -15.20 17.73 1.15
C LEU A 293 -15.57 16.94 2.41
N GLY A 294 -14.74 15.96 2.79
CA GLY A 294 -14.88 15.27 4.08
C GLY A 294 -14.69 16.19 5.28
N GLN A 295 -13.71 17.10 5.25
CA GLN A 295 -13.50 18.06 6.33
C GLN A 295 -14.61 19.12 6.43
N LEU A 296 -15.19 19.55 5.31
CA LEU A 296 -16.41 20.39 5.31
C LEU A 296 -17.55 19.71 6.07
N TYR A 297 -17.78 18.42 5.80
CA TYR A 297 -18.81 17.65 6.48
C TYR A 297 -18.51 17.44 7.97
N GLU A 298 -17.27 17.07 8.32
CA GLU A 298 -16.82 16.88 9.72
C GLU A 298 -16.96 18.16 10.55
N ALA A 299 -16.56 19.31 9.99
CA ALA A 299 -16.71 20.60 10.63
C ALA A 299 -18.20 20.95 10.84
N ALA A 300 -19.03 20.75 9.82
CA ALA A 300 -20.47 20.99 9.90
C ALA A 300 -21.18 20.07 10.92
N CYS A 301 -20.72 18.83 11.10
CA CYS A 301 -21.24 17.91 12.12
C CYS A 301 -20.96 18.35 13.56
N SER A 302 -20.06 19.31 13.77
CA SER A 302 -19.79 19.89 15.10
C SER A 302 -20.80 20.99 15.46
N LEU A 303 -21.65 21.41 14.52
CA LEU A 303 -22.73 22.37 14.74
C LEU A 303 -24.03 21.70 15.21
N PRO A 304 -24.93 22.46 15.86
CA PRO A 304 -26.26 21.97 16.21
C PRO A 304 -27.02 21.43 14.99
N GLU A 305 -27.81 20.38 15.20
CA GLU A 305 -28.58 19.69 14.14
C GLU A 305 -29.48 20.62 13.32
N ASN A 306 -30.01 21.67 13.95
CA ASN A 306 -30.92 22.61 13.31
C ASN A 306 -30.21 23.70 12.49
N SER A 307 -28.88 23.76 12.50
CA SER A 307 -28.13 24.79 11.78
C SER A 307 -28.28 24.65 10.26
N LEU A 308 -28.42 25.79 9.57
CA LEU A 308 -28.59 25.82 8.11
C LEU A 308 -27.35 25.25 7.40
N GLN A 309 -26.17 25.56 7.94
CA GLN A 309 -24.88 25.13 7.41
C GLN A 309 -24.72 23.61 7.47
N ARG A 310 -25.16 22.96 8.55
CA ARG A 310 -25.16 21.49 8.63
C ARG A 310 -26.08 20.88 7.58
N LYS A 311 -27.30 21.41 7.44
CA LYS A 311 -28.27 20.96 6.41
C LYS A 311 -27.73 21.08 5.00
N GLN A 312 -26.98 22.15 4.70
CA GLN A 312 -26.34 22.32 3.39
C GLN A 312 -25.32 21.23 3.08
N MET A 313 -24.67 20.64 4.09
CA MET A 313 -23.64 19.61 3.91
C MET A 313 -24.18 18.16 3.96
N GLU A 314 -25.43 17.94 4.36
CA GLU A 314 -26.01 16.60 4.55
C GLU A 314 -26.03 15.72 3.30
N HIS A 315 -26.09 16.32 2.11
CA HIS A 315 -26.14 15.59 0.84
C HIS A 315 -24.76 15.09 0.36
N LEU A 316 -23.67 15.66 0.88
CA LEU A 316 -22.30 15.37 0.43
C LEU A 316 -21.89 13.89 0.57
N PRO A 317 -22.17 13.19 1.69
CA PRO A 317 -21.85 11.78 1.80
C PRO A 317 -22.59 10.92 0.77
N GLY A 318 -23.80 11.33 0.36
CA GLY A 318 -24.57 10.65 -0.68
C GLY A 318 -23.90 10.73 -2.06
N LEU A 319 -23.29 11.88 -2.40
CA LEU A 319 -22.53 12.03 -3.65
C LEU A 319 -21.32 11.09 -3.68
N CYS A 320 -20.57 11.02 -2.58
CA CYS A 320 -19.42 10.11 -2.48
C CYS A 320 -19.84 8.63 -2.44
N ALA A 321 -20.95 8.28 -1.79
CA ALA A 321 -21.48 6.92 -1.86
C ALA A 321 -21.81 6.50 -3.31
N GLN A 322 -22.35 7.41 -4.11
CA GLN A 322 -22.61 7.14 -5.53
C GLN A 322 -21.31 7.02 -6.34
N MET A 323 -20.28 7.83 -6.08
CA MET A 323 -18.94 7.64 -6.68
C MET A 323 -18.38 6.25 -6.41
N LEU A 324 -18.53 5.75 -5.19
CA LEU A 324 -18.03 4.43 -4.80
C LEU A 324 -18.76 3.33 -5.58
N LEU A 325 -20.07 3.48 -5.84
CA LEU A 325 -20.85 2.58 -6.69
C LEU A 325 -20.45 2.65 -8.17
N GLU A 326 -19.99 3.81 -8.64
CA GLU A 326 -19.45 4.02 -9.98
C GLU A 326 -18.01 3.48 -10.14
N GLY A 327 -17.41 2.96 -9.07
CA GLY A 327 -16.07 2.35 -9.09
C GLY A 327 -14.92 3.36 -8.93
N PHE A 328 -15.20 4.57 -8.41
CA PHE A 328 -14.15 5.51 -8.04
C PHE A 328 -13.62 5.18 -6.63
N PRO A 329 -12.28 5.22 -6.42
CA PRO A 329 -11.68 5.01 -5.12
C PRO A 329 -11.97 6.19 -4.18
N ILE A 330 -12.19 5.89 -2.90
CA ILE A 330 -12.38 6.87 -1.82
C ILE A 330 -11.34 6.60 -0.73
N GLU A 331 -10.74 7.67 -0.22
CA GLU A 331 -9.80 7.59 0.89
C GLU A 331 -10.53 7.17 2.18
N LEU A 332 -10.10 6.05 2.75
CA LEU A 332 -10.54 5.52 4.04
C LEU A 332 -9.66 6.05 5.17
N VAL A 333 -8.34 5.98 5.00
CA VAL A 333 -7.34 6.49 5.95
C VAL A 333 -6.58 7.60 5.25
N ASP A 334 -6.53 8.79 5.85
CA ASP A 334 -5.68 9.88 5.39
C ASP A 334 -4.25 9.67 5.88
N GLY A 335 -3.33 9.41 4.95
CA GLY A 335 -1.90 9.22 5.25
C GLY A 335 -1.12 10.51 5.55
N ASP A 336 -1.69 11.69 5.33
CA ASP A 336 -1.09 12.97 5.73
C ASP A 336 -1.35 13.32 7.19
N ALA A 337 -2.54 12.96 7.68
CA ALA A 337 -2.94 13.17 9.07
C ALA A 337 -2.84 11.91 9.93
N SER A 338 -2.58 10.76 9.32
CA SER A 338 -2.58 9.44 9.95
C SER A 338 -3.88 9.17 10.71
N ASN A 339 -5.03 9.51 10.11
CA ASN A 339 -6.33 9.42 10.78
C ASN A 339 -7.48 9.11 9.81
N ILE A 340 -8.60 8.63 10.34
CA ILE A 340 -9.86 8.43 9.62
C ILE A 340 -10.82 9.54 10.04
N PRO A 341 -11.37 10.34 9.10
CA PRO A 341 -12.48 11.23 9.39
C PRO A 341 -13.75 10.38 9.60
N LEU A 342 -13.93 9.90 10.83
CA LEU A 342 -14.91 8.86 11.16
C LEU A 342 -16.35 9.28 10.86
N LYS A 343 -16.76 10.53 11.16
CA LYS A 343 -18.15 10.95 10.88
C LYS A 343 -18.40 10.97 9.38
N TRP A 344 -17.43 11.45 8.60
CA TRP A 344 -17.48 11.46 7.15
C TRP A 344 -17.59 10.05 6.56
N ILE A 345 -16.65 9.15 6.87
CA ILE A 345 -16.67 7.77 6.34
C ILE A 345 -17.92 7.03 6.78
N SER A 346 -18.36 7.25 8.02
CA SER A 346 -19.58 6.63 8.54
C SER A 346 -20.82 7.08 7.78
N ALA A 347 -20.93 8.37 7.49
CA ALA A 347 -22.02 8.91 6.70
C ALA A 347 -21.99 8.38 5.27
N VAL A 348 -20.82 8.30 4.63
CA VAL A 348 -20.66 7.75 3.27
C VAL A 348 -21.10 6.29 3.22
N LEU A 349 -20.64 5.44 4.15
CA LEU A 349 -21.01 4.03 4.20
C LEU A 349 -22.50 3.83 4.55
N THR A 350 -23.08 4.72 5.36
CA THR A 350 -24.53 4.71 5.66
C THR A 350 -25.36 5.06 4.42
N GLN A 351 -24.95 6.08 3.67
CA GLN A 351 -25.61 6.43 2.40
C GLN A 351 -25.44 5.31 1.38
N LEU A 352 -24.25 4.72 1.29
CA LEU A 352 -23.99 3.57 0.42
C LEU A 352 -24.89 2.40 0.77
N HIS A 353 -25.02 2.05 2.06
CA HIS A 353 -25.93 1.02 2.55
C HIS A 353 -27.39 1.28 2.13
N THR A 354 -27.82 2.55 2.13
CA THR A 354 -29.17 2.95 1.70
C THR A 354 -29.36 2.85 0.18
N LEU A 355 -28.31 3.13 -0.60
CA LEU A 355 -28.32 3.03 -2.07
C LEU A 355 -28.26 1.59 -2.57
N VAL A 356 -27.65 0.68 -1.80
CA VAL A 356 -27.66 -0.77 -2.05
C VAL A 356 -28.80 -1.43 -1.30
N GLN A 357 -29.15 -2.67 -1.62
CA GLN A 357 -30.13 -3.41 -0.81
C GLN A 357 -29.54 -3.63 0.59
N SER A 358 -30.30 -3.37 1.66
CA SER A 358 -29.80 -3.33 3.04
C SER A 358 -29.13 -4.63 3.51
N ASN A 359 -29.43 -5.77 2.89
CA ASN A 359 -28.83 -7.06 3.19
C ASN A 359 -27.69 -7.46 2.22
N SER A 360 -27.12 -6.49 1.49
CA SER A 360 -26.04 -6.76 0.54
C SER A 360 -24.78 -7.25 1.25
N LYS A 361 -24.30 -8.43 0.85
CA LYS A 361 -23.10 -9.06 1.41
C LYS A 361 -21.85 -8.52 0.76
N ILE A 362 -20.80 -8.30 1.57
CA ILE A 362 -19.54 -7.74 1.10
C ILE A 362 -18.41 -8.73 1.38
N ARG A 363 -17.42 -8.72 0.48
CA ARG A 363 -16.11 -9.33 0.70
C ARG A 363 -15.04 -8.26 0.64
N VAL A 364 -14.19 -8.18 1.65
CA VAL A 364 -13.13 -7.17 1.74
C VAL A 364 -11.78 -7.79 1.42
N VAL A 365 -11.09 -7.22 0.44
CA VAL A 365 -9.73 -7.60 0.03
C VAL A 365 -8.81 -6.42 0.25
N THR A 366 -7.73 -6.62 0.98
CA THR A 366 -6.68 -5.61 1.18
C THR A 366 -5.37 -6.09 0.63
N VAL A 367 -4.55 -5.17 0.11
CA VAL A 367 -3.13 -5.43 -0.18
C VAL A 367 -2.23 -4.64 0.78
N LEU A 368 -1.20 -5.26 1.32
CA LEU A 368 -0.17 -4.66 2.17
C LEU A 368 1.22 -5.00 1.62
N GLY A 369 2.22 -4.18 1.94
CA GLY A 369 3.60 -4.42 1.50
C GLY A 369 4.42 -3.14 1.42
N VAL A 370 5.73 -3.28 1.22
CA VAL A 370 6.64 -2.12 1.13
C VAL A 370 6.19 -1.17 0.01
N GLN A 371 6.53 0.10 0.15
CA GLN A 371 6.37 1.10 -0.90
C GLN A 371 7.00 0.62 -2.22
N SER A 372 6.38 0.99 -3.34
CA SER A 372 6.90 0.71 -4.68
C SER A 372 7.06 -0.78 -5.06
N THR A 373 6.40 -1.70 -4.36
CA THR A 373 6.42 -3.15 -4.67
C THR A 373 5.38 -3.60 -5.70
N GLY A 374 4.60 -2.67 -6.26
CA GLY A 374 3.59 -2.98 -7.29
C GLY A 374 2.20 -3.38 -6.76
N LYS A 375 1.85 -3.02 -5.53
CA LYS A 375 0.54 -3.29 -4.89
C LYS A 375 -0.67 -2.85 -5.73
N SER A 376 -0.76 -1.55 -6.01
CA SER A 376 -1.85 -0.98 -6.80
C SER A 376 -1.85 -1.53 -8.23
N THR A 377 -0.67 -1.83 -8.80
CA THR A 377 -0.53 -2.49 -10.10
C THR A 377 -1.10 -3.92 -10.12
N LEU A 378 -0.84 -4.69 -9.06
CA LEU A 378 -1.40 -6.04 -8.87
C LEU A 378 -2.94 -5.96 -8.81
N LEU A 379 -3.49 -5.05 -7.99
CA LEU A 379 -4.94 -4.88 -7.86
C LEU A 379 -5.57 -4.41 -9.18
N ASN A 380 -4.99 -3.43 -9.85
CA ASN A 380 -5.46 -2.93 -11.15
C ASN A 380 -5.48 -4.05 -12.19
N THR A 381 -4.44 -4.88 -12.25
CA THR A 381 -4.36 -6.01 -13.19
C THR A 381 -5.37 -7.10 -12.85
N MET A 382 -5.53 -7.41 -11.56
CA MET A 382 -6.39 -8.50 -11.10
C MET A 382 -7.87 -8.16 -11.26
N PHE A 383 -8.28 -6.95 -10.90
CA PHE A 383 -9.69 -6.56 -10.83
C PHE A 383 -10.13 -5.61 -11.96
N GLY A 384 -9.21 -5.10 -12.77
CA GLY A 384 -9.53 -4.11 -13.81
C GLY A 384 -9.87 -2.73 -13.23
N VAL A 385 -9.41 -2.44 -12.02
CA VAL A 385 -9.63 -1.18 -11.31
C VAL A 385 -8.57 -0.14 -11.67
N GLN A 386 -8.77 1.10 -11.22
CA GLN A 386 -7.93 2.26 -11.57
C GLN A 386 -7.45 3.01 -10.32
N PHE A 387 -6.77 2.31 -9.42
CA PHE A 387 -5.95 2.94 -8.37
C PHE A 387 -4.77 3.68 -8.99
N ALA A 388 -4.30 4.74 -8.32
CA ALA A 388 -3.15 5.52 -8.77
C ALA A 388 -1.85 4.69 -8.70
N VAL A 389 -0.99 4.78 -9.73
CA VAL A 389 0.23 3.94 -9.89
C VAL A 389 1.51 4.75 -10.19
N SER A 390 1.54 6.06 -9.93
CA SER A 390 2.69 6.90 -10.36
C SER A 390 3.80 7.02 -9.31
N SER A 391 5.05 6.87 -9.74
CA SER A 391 6.25 7.20 -8.95
C SER A 391 6.22 8.68 -8.52
N GLY A 392 6.23 8.96 -7.21
CA GLY A 392 6.11 10.31 -6.64
C GLY A 392 4.67 10.74 -6.30
N ARG A 393 3.68 9.86 -6.50
CA ARG A 393 2.40 9.85 -5.76
C ARG A 393 2.24 8.46 -5.21
N CYS A 394 3.13 8.07 -4.31
CA CYS A 394 2.91 6.85 -3.54
C CYS A 394 1.55 7.02 -2.85
N THR A 395 0.66 6.03 -2.97
CA THR A 395 -0.58 5.99 -2.19
C THR A 395 -0.22 6.34 -0.75
N ARG A 396 -0.88 7.34 -0.14
CA ARG A 396 -0.68 7.72 1.27
C ARG A 396 -1.97 7.43 2.01
N GLY A 397 -1.89 6.67 3.09
CA GLY A 397 -3.05 6.10 3.78
C GLY A 397 -3.66 4.88 3.08
N ALA A 398 -4.99 4.78 3.06
CA ALA A 398 -5.70 3.63 2.47
C ALA A 398 -6.92 4.08 1.67
N PHE A 399 -7.14 3.46 0.51
CA PHE A 399 -8.23 3.80 -0.41
C PHE A 399 -9.11 2.59 -0.65
N MET A 400 -10.42 2.74 -0.42
CA MET A 400 -11.41 1.72 -0.70
C MET A 400 -12.08 1.95 -2.07
N LEU A 401 -12.38 0.87 -2.78
CA LEU A 401 -13.11 0.84 -4.04
C LEU A 401 -14.10 -0.32 -4.02
N LEU A 402 -15.33 -0.09 -4.50
CA LEU A 402 -16.37 -1.11 -4.49
C LEU A 402 -16.62 -1.66 -5.90
N ILE A 403 -16.63 -2.99 -6.02
CA ILE A 403 -16.98 -3.70 -7.25
C ILE A 403 -18.30 -4.42 -7.03
N LYS A 404 -19.28 -4.16 -7.90
CA LYS A 404 -20.55 -4.89 -7.93
C LYS A 404 -20.37 -6.24 -8.61
N VAL A 405 -20.73 -7.32 -7.91
CA VAL A 405 -20.69 -8.68 -8.46
C VAL A 405 -21.86 -8.88 -9.43
N ASN A 406 -21.55 -9.44 -10.61
CA ASN A 406 -22.57 -9.78 -11.60
C ASN A 406 -23.57 -10.80 -11.00
N LYS A 407 -24.87 -10.64 -11.32
CA LYS A 407 -25.98 -11.47 -10.81
C LYS A 407 -25.70 -12.97 -10.91
N ASP A 408 -25.06 -13.40 -12.00
CA ASP A 408 -24.76 -14.82 -12.25
C ASP A 408 -23.67 -15.36 -11.30
N LEU A 409 -22.76 -14.49 -10.86
CA LEU A 409 -21.64 -14.86 -9.99
C LEU A 409 -21.97 -14.69 -8.50
N LYS A 410 -23.02 -13.97 -8.14
CA LYS A 410 -23.40 -13.73 -6.73
C LYS A 410 -23.62 -15.02 -5.94
N LYS A 411 -24.27 -16.02 -6.55
CA LYS A 411 -24.51 -17.32 -5.91
C LYS A 411 -23.21 -18.10 -5.70
N GLU A 412 -22.30 -18.02 -6.66
CA GLU A 412 -21.01 -18.72 -6.61
C GLU A 412 -20.07 -18.10 -5.57
N LEU A 413 -19.97 -16.77 -5.55
CA LEU A 413 -19.07 -16.03 -4.66
C LEU A 413 -19.66 -15.75 -3.28
N LYS A 414 -20.96 -15.99 -3.10
CA LYS A 414 -21.73 -15.74 -1.86
C LYS A 414 -21.67 -14.29 -1.37
N CYS A 415 -21.41 -13.34 -2.26
CA CYS A 415 -21.40 -11.91 -1.98
C CYS A 415 -22.02 -11.08 -3.12
N ASP A 416 -22.46 -9.87 -2.77
CA ASP A 416 -23.03 -8.90 -3.72
C ASP A 416 -21.99 -7.89 -4.19
N PHE A 417 -21.01 -7.59 -3.34
CA PHE A 417 -19.95 -6.64 -3.59
C PHE A 417 -18.59 -7.16 -3.12
N ILE A 418 -17.54 -6.71 -3.81
CA ILE A 418 -16.16 -6.88 -3.39
C ILE A 418 -15.61 -5.48 -3.12
N MET A 419 -15.21 -5.21 -1.88
CA MET A 419 -14.50 -4.00 -1.50
C MET A 419 -13.00 -4.27 -1.57
N ILE A 420 -12.29 -3.46 -2.33
CA ILE A 420 -10.84 -3.53 -2.47
C ILE A 420 -10.23 -2.35 -1.74
N ILE A 421 -9.28 -2.61 -0.85
CA ILE A 421 -8.53 -1.61 -0.11
C ILE A 421 -7.07 -1.64 -0.60
N ASP A 422 -6.67 -0.57 -1.30
CA ASP A 422 -5.27 -0.31 -1.65
C ASP A 422 -4.64 0.53 -0.54
N THR A 423 -3.47 0.13 -0.06
CA THR A 423 -2.78 0.82 1.04
C THR A 423 -1.50 1.49 0.58
N GLU A 424 -1.05 2.45 1.36
CA GLU A 424 0.30 2.98 1.24
C GLU A 424 1.36 1.90 1.45
N GLY A 425 2.57 2.24 1.03
CA GLY A 425 3.74 1.44 1.32
C GLY A 425 4.15 1.52 2.76
N LEU A 426 4.25 0.37 3.42
CA LEU A 426 4.92 0.30 4.72
C LEU A 426 6.39 0.72 4.56
N LYS A 427 6.94 1.36 5.61
CA LYS A 427 8.31 1.87 5.67
C LYS A 427 8.65 2.84 4.54
N SER A 428 7.78 3.80 4.29
CA SER A 428 8.17 4.84 3.35
C SER A 428 9.45 5.54 3.87
N PRO A 429 10.48 5.78 3.03
CA PRO A 429 11.71 6.46 3.45
C PRO A 429 11.44 7.83 4.07
N GLU A 430 10.31 8.45 3.69
CA GLU A 430 9.79 9.70 4.23
C GLU A 430 9.46 9.61 5.72
N LEU A 431 8.77 8.52 6.11
CA LEU A 431 8.32 8.31 7.47
C LEU A 431 9.44 7.69 8.31
N ALA A 432 10.21 6.73 7.79
CA ALA A 432 11.17 5.90 8.54
C ALA A 432 12.26 6.64 9.38
N GLN A 433 12.34 7.98 9.31
CA GLN A 433 13.27 8.82 10.07
C GLN A 433 12.57 9.72 11.12
N LEU A 434 11.24 9.66 11.23
CA LEU A 434 10.47 10.20 12.35
C LEU A 434 10.32 9.10 13.41
N ASP A 435 10.54 9.43 14.69
CA ASP A 435 10.46 8.50 15.82
C ASP A 435 9.10 7.76 15.90
N ASP A 436 8.02 8.36 15.37
CA ASP A 436 6.64 7.81 15.38
C ASP A 436 6.25 7.05 14.09
N SER A 437 7.12 6.93 13.10
CA SER A 437 6.77 6.35 11.78
C SER A 437 6.35 4.90 11.80
N HIS A 438 6.96 4.11 12.69
CA HIS A 438 6.59 2.74 12.90
C HIS A 438 5.20 2.60 13.52
N GLU A 439 4.76 3.58 14.31
CA GLU A 439 3.42 3.57 14.87
C GLU A 439 2.37 3.71 13.78
N HIS A 440 2.59 4.61 12.81
CA HIS A 440 1.70 4.77 11.65
C HIS A 440 1.57 3.48 10.82
N ASP A 441 2.70 2.84 10.49
CA ASP A 441 2.70 1.56 9.77
C ASP A 441 1.93 0.47 10.54
N ASN A 442 2.09 0.42 11.86
CA ASN A 442 1.43 -0.54 12.73
C ASN A 442 -0.08 -0.29 12.82
N GLU A 443 -0.49 0.97 12.97
CA GLU A 443 -1.89 1.41 13.01
C GLU A 443 -2.59 1.03 11.70
N LEU A 444 -1.99 1.39 10.57
CA LEU A 444 -2.51 1.07 9.25
C LEU A 444 -2.65 -0.44 9.06
N ALA A 445 -1.58 -1.20 9.30
CA ALA A 445 -1.60 -2.65 9.10
C ALA A 445 -2.65 -3.33 9.99
N THR A 446 -2.72 -2.96 11.27
CA THR A 446 -3.71 -3.50 12.22
C THR A 446 -5.13 -3.21 11.75
N LEU A 447 -5.40 -1.98 11.33
CA LEU A 447 -6.71 -1.58 10.83
C LEU A 447 -7.09 -2.35 9.58
N VAL A 448 -6.27 -2.29 8.52
CA VAL A 448 -6.66 -2.85 7.22
C VAL A 448 -6.70 -4.38 7.23
N ILE A 449 -5.85 -5.04 8.04
CA ILE A 449 -5.95 -6.48 8.29
C ILE A 449 -7.26 -6.81 9.00
N GLY A 450 -7.61 -6.03 10.03
CA GLY A 450 -8.85 -6.26 10.79
C GLY A 450 -10.12 -6.02 10.00
N LEU A 451 -10.08 -5.14 8.99
CA LEU A 451 -11.22 -4.89 8.09
C LEU A 451 -11.38 -5.96 7.01
N SER A 452 -10.38 -6.80 6.78
CA SER A 452 -10.33 -7.69 5.62
C SER A 452 -10.89 -9.07 5.87
N ASP A 453 -11.55 -9.64 4.86
CA ASP A 453 -11.76 -11.10 4.79
C ASP A 453 -10.52 -11.78 4.21
N VAL A 454 -9.88 -11.15 3.21
CA VAL A 454 -8.63 -11.61 2.61
C VAL A 454 -7.58 -10.50 2.59
N THR A 455 -6.39 -10.81 3.08
CA THR A 455 -5.23 -9.91 3.06
C THR A 455 -4.16 -10.46 2.11
N ILE A 456 -3.66 -9.62 1.22
CA ILE A 456 -2.58 -9.93 0.29
C ILE A 456 -1.32 -9.23 0.79
N ILE A 457 -0.31 -9.98 1.23
CA ILE A 457 0.99 -9.47 1.62
C ILE A 457 1.92 -9.52 0.40
N ASN A 458 2.11 -8.37 -0.23
CA ASN A 458 2.94 -8.19 -1.40
C ASN A 458 4.39 -7.96 -1.00
N ILE A 459 5.27 -8.89 -1.38
CA ILE A 459 6.69 -8.92 -1.04
C ILE A 459 7.49 -8.78 -2.34
N ALA A 460 8.36 -7.78 -2.43
CA ALA A 460 9.32 -7.71 -3.53
C ALA A 460 10.53 -8.63 -3.25
N MET A 461 11.04 -9.27 -4.31
CA MET A 461 12.27 -10.07 -4.44
C MET A 461 13.25 -10.08 -3.24
N GLU A 462 13.62 -11.30 -2.78
CA GLU A 462 14.78 -11.75 -1.95
C GLU A 462 15.42 -10.83 -0.87
N ASN A 463 14.88 -9.68 -0.49
CA ASN A 463 15.40 -8.92 0.64
C ASN A 463 14.87 -9.52 1.96
N SER A 464 15.62 -10.47 2.52
CA SER A 464 15.29 -11.15 3.77
C SER A 464 15.03 -10.20 4.95
N THR A 465 15.64 -9.01 4.94
CA THR A 465 15.48 -7.99 5.98
C THR A 465 14.13 -7.28 5.85
N GLU A 466 13.75 -6.88 4.64
CA GLU A 466 12.46 -6.23 4.40
C GLU A 466 11.29 -7.15 4.68
N MET A 467 11.42 -8.41 4.26
CA MET A 467 10.46 -9.47 4.55
C MET A 467 10.27 -9.62 6.05
N LYS A 468 11.34 -9.79 6.84
CA LYS A 468 11.24 -9.98 8.30
C LYS A 468 10.47 -8.87 9.00
N ASP A 469 10.78 -7.63 8.66
CA ASP A 469 10.17 -6.46 9.31
C ASP A 469 8.66 -6.33 8.99
N ILE A 470 8.24 -6.55 7.73
CA ILE A 470 6.81 -6.52 7.39
C ILE A 470 6.09 -7.67 8.08
N LEU A 471 6.70 -8.87 8.04
CA LEU A 471 6.11 -10.05 8.66
C LEU A 471 5.88 -9.84 10.16
N GLN A 472 6.79 -9.16 10.86
CA GLN A 472 6.57 -8.83 12.27
C GLN A 472 5.36 -7.90 12.47
N ILE A 473 5.22 -6.85 11.66
CA ILE A 473 4.04 -5.96 11.73
C ILE A 473 2.75 -6.75 11.51
N VAL A 474 2.76 -7.59 10.48
CA VAL A 474 1.63 -8.42 10.07
C VAL A 474 1.26 -9.46 11.13
N VAL A 475 2.26 -10.13 11.73
CA VAL A 475 2.07 -11.12 12.80
C VAL A 475 1.43 -10.49 14.03
N HIS A 476 1.91 -9.32 14.47
CA HIS A 476 1.30 -8.60 15.59
C HIS A 476 -0.15 -8.20 15.29
N ALA A 477 -0.41 -7.68 14.09
CA ALA A 477 -1.78 -7.39 13.67
C ALA A 477 -2.69 -8.64 13.73
N PHE A 478 -2.21 -9.81 13.29
CA PHE A 478 -2.99 -11.05 13.36
C PHE A 478 -3.21 -11.58 14.79
N ILE A 479 -2.21 -11.48 15.68
CA ILE A 479 -2.39 -11.85 17.09
C ILE A 479 -3.55 -11.05 17.70
N ARG A 480 -3.57 -9.74 17.45
CA ARG A 480 -4.64 -8.84 17.90
C ARG A 480 -5.98 -9.17 17.26
N MET A 481 -6.00 -9.51 15.97
CA MET A 481 -7.24 -9.90 15.29
C MET A 481 -7.83 -11.20 15.85
N LYS A 482 -6.98 -12.14 16.26
CA LYS A 482 -7.43 -13.37 16.94
C LYS A 482 -8.15 -13.06 18.25
N GLU A 483 -7.73 -12.04 19.00
CA GLU A 483 -8.37 -11.67 20.28
C GLU A 483 -9.80 -11.19 20.09
N VAL A 484 -10.04 -10.45 19.00
CA VAL A 484 -11.38 -9.99 18.61
C VAL A 484 -12.17 -11.04 17.82
N GLY A 485 -11.67 -12.28 17.74
CA GLY A 485 -12.35 -13.41 17.11
C GLY A 485 -12.31 -13.42 15.59
N LYS A 486 -11.49 -12.57 14.96
CA LYS A 486 -11.32 -12.53 13.50
C LYS A 486 -10.07 -13.32 13.10
N LYS A 487 -10.22 -14.16 12.06
CA LYS A 487 -9.12 -14.87 11.41
C LYS A 487 -9.21 -14.58 9.91
N PRO A 488 -8.63 -13.47 9.42
CA PRO A 488 -8.59 -13.21 7.99
C PRO A 488 -7.79 -14.31 7.28
N LEU A 489 -8.03 -14.49 5.98
CA LEU A 489 -7.23 -15.36 5.13
C LEU A 489 -6.08 -14.54 4.52
N CYS A 490 -4.87 -15.10 4.42
CA CYS A 490 -3.71 -14.38 3.86
C CYS A 490 -3.12 -15.09 2.66
N HIS A 491 -2.65 -14.28 1.72
CA HIS A 491 -1.80 -14.69 0.62
C HIS A 491 -0.49 -13.90 0.61
N PHE A 492 0.65 -14.58 0.60
CA PHE A 492 1.95 -13.99 0.33
C PHE A 492 2.20 -13.99 -1.17
N VAL A 493 2.34 -12.80 -1.76
CA VAL A 493 2.61 -12.62 -3.18
C VAL A 493 4.05 -12.13 -3.35
N HIS A 494 4.90 -13.00 -3.88
CA HIS A 494 6.30 -12.69 -4.19
C HIS A 494 6.38 -12.12 -5.60
N GLN A 495 6.75 -10.84 -5.71
CA GLN A 495 6.90 -10.13 -6.98
C GLN A 495 8.31 -10.24 -7.55
N ASN A 496 8.43 -10.16 -8.88
CA ASN A 496 9.68 -10.18 -9.63
C ASN A 496 10.48 -11.49 -9.48
N VAL A 497 9.80 -12.62 -9.40
CA VAL A 497 10.43 -13.95 -9.30
C VAL A 497 10.93 -14.40 -10.68
N SER A 498 12.11 -15.02 -10.78
CA SER A 498 12.65 -15.47 -12.06
C SER A 498 12.01 -16.79 -12.52
N ASP A 499 11.52 -16.84 -13.75
CA ASP A 499 10.73 -17.94 -14.33
C ASP A 499 11.43 -19.33 -14.29
N MET A 500 12.76 -19.38 -14.15
CA MET A 500 13.56 -20.62 -14.26
C MET A 500 13.71 -21.42 -12.96
N SER A 501 13.15 -20.98 -11.82
CA SER A 501 13.37 -21.60 -10.49
C SER A 501 12.10 -22.10 -9.77
N ALA A 502 10.93 -21.99 -10.42
CA ALA A 502 9.64 -21.81 -9.74
C ALA A 502 8.91 -23.08 -9.21
N HIS A 503 9.50 -24.27 -9.15
CA HIS A 503 8.79 -25.43 -8.57
C HIS A 503 9.56 -26.13 -7.44
N ASP A 504 10.83 -26.48 -7.65
CA ASP A 504 11.61 -27.19 -6.61
C ASP A 504 12.25 -26.27 -5.56
N ASN A 505 12.63 -25.03 -5.91
CA ASN A 505 13.12 -24.05 -4.93
C ASN A 505 11.97 -23.53 -4.02
N ASN A 506 10.74 -23.51 -4.53
CA ASN A 506 9.58 -22.98 -3.81
C ASN A 506 9.21 -23.79 -2.57
N MET A 507 9.39 -25.12 -2.55
CA MET A 507 9.07 -25.92 -1.34
C MET A 507 9.99 -25.60 -0.16
N ARG A 508 11.29 -25.40 -0.42
CA ARG A 508 12.26 -25.06 0.61
C ARG A 508 12.03 -23.63 1.13
N ASP A 509 11.74 -22.71 0.23
CA ASP A 509 11.47 -21.31 0.57
C ASP A 509 10.14 -21.14 1.32
N ARG A 510 9.09 -21.88 0.95
CA ARG A 510 7.82 -21.94 1.69
C ARG A 510 8.01 -22.44 3.12
N LYS A 511 8.78 -23.52 3.30
CA LYS A 511 9.07 -24.07 4.62
C LYS A 511 9.85 -23.08 5.48
N LYS A 512 10.87 -22.43 4.89
CA LYS A 512 11.67 -21.40 5.55
C LYS A 512 10.84 -20.18 5.94
N LEU A 513 9.89 -19.75 5.09
CA LEU A 513 8.97 -18.66 5.39
C LEU A 513 8.06 -19.03 6.58
N LEU A 514 7.49 -20.23 6.60
CA LEU A 514 6.66 -20.70 7.70
C LEU A 514 7.44 -20.81 9.02
N GLU A 515 8.69 -21.30 8.98
CA GLU A 515 9.57 -21.33 10.15
C GLU A 515 9.83 -19.92 10.69
N GLN A 516 10.14 -18.96 9.82
CA GLN A 516 10.32 -17.56 10.20
C GLN A 516 9.04 -16.95 10.79
N LEU A 517 7.88 -17.22 10.19
CA LEU A 517 6.59 -16.78 10.70
C LEU A 517 6.30 -17.35 12.09
N ASN A 518 6.59 -18.64 12.33
CA ASN A 518 6.40 -19.26 13.63
C ASN A 518 7.29 -18.63 14.71
N GLU A 519 8.57 -18.40 14.41
CA GLU A 519 9.50 -17.74 15.35
C GLU A 519 9.05 -16.32 15.68
N MET A 520 8.67 -15.52 14.67
CA MET A 520 8.14 -14.17 14.90
C MET A 520 6.84 -14.19 15.69
N THR A 521 5.96 -15.16 15.41
CA THR A 521 4.69 -15.32 16.13
C THR A 521 4.94 -15.60 17.60
N LYS A 522 5.88 -16.49 17.92
CA LYS A 522 6.22 -16.83 19.29
C LYS A 522 6.81 -15.63 20.04
N ALA A 523 7.70 -14.86 19.42
CA ALA A 523 8.26 -13.66 20.03
C ALA A 523 7.20 -12.56 20.23
N ALA A 524 6.40 -12.28 19.20
CA ALA A 524 5.30 -11.32 19.29
C ALA A 524 4.27 -11.71 20.36
N ALA A 525 3.93 -12.99 20.45
CA ALA A 525 3.01 -13.52 21.45
C ALA A 525 3.54 -13.34 22.89
N ARG A 526 4.84 -13.53 23.14
CA ARG A 526 5.45 -13.24 24.45
C ARG A 526 5.34 -11.77 24.81
N MET A 527 5.65 -10.88 23.87
CA MET A 527 5.53 -9.44 24.08
C MET A 527 4.10 -8.99 24.40
N GLU A 528 3.11 -9.62 23.76
CA GLU A 528 1.69 -9.36 24.03
C GLU A 528 1.13 -10.18 25.22
N LYS A 529 1.98 -10.93 25.93
CA LYS A 529 1.61 -11.80 27.08
C LYS A 529 0.57 -12.88 26.72
N LYS A 530 0.72 -13.50 25.55
CA LYS A 530 -0.15 -14.54 24.97
C LYS A 530 0.61 -15.84 24.71
N GLU A 531 1.14 -16.44 25.78
CA GLU A 531 1.99 -17.64 25.69
C GLU A 531 1.31 -18.87 25.08
N ASN A 532 -0.02 -18.87 24.95
CA ASN A 532 -0.79 -19.91 24.29
C ASN A 532 -0.67 -19.91 22.75
N ILE A 533 -0.07 -18.88 22.16
CA ILE A 533 0.15 -18.77 20.72
C ILE A 533 1.60 -19.17 20.41
N THR A 534 1.77 -20.24 19.63
CA THR A 534 3.11 -20.82 19.37
C THR A 534 3.45 -20.91 17.89
N LYS A 535 2.43 -20.94 17.02
CA LYS A 535 2.57 -21.06 15.56
C LYS A 535 1.77 -19.98 14.87
N PHE A 536 2.22 -19.60 13.68
CA PHE A 536 1.51 -18.64 12.84
C PHE A 536 0.10 -19.12 12.46
N THR A 537 -0.06 -20.43 12.25
CA THR A 537 -1.37 -21.04 11.98
C THR A 537 -2.34 -20.99 13.18
N ASP A 538 -1.86 -20.66 14.38
CA ASP A 538 -2.73 -20.45 15.54
C ASP A 538 -3.51 -19.12 15.41
N VAL A 539 -2.95 -18.13 14.71
CA VAL A 539 -3.53 -16.79 14.53
C VAL A 539 -4.25 -16.60 13.20
N MET A 540 -3.94 -17.44 12.20
CA MET A 540 -4.41 -17.25 10.84
C MET A 540 -4.57 -18.58 10.09
N GLU A 541 -5.53 -18.63 9.17
CA GLU A 541 -5.63 -19.69 8.17
C GLU A 541 -4.54 -19.49 7.09
N TYR A 542 -3.51 -20.34 7.14
CA TYR A 542 -2.38 -20.30 6.22
C TYR A 542 -2.02 -21.71 5.76
N ASP A 543 -1.97 -21.89 4.44
CA ASP A 543 -1.51 -23.12 3.80
C ASP A 543 -0.30 -22.77 2.90
N PRO A 544 0.93 -23.22 3.22
CA PRO A 544 2.11 -22.91 2.42
C PRO A 544 1.99 -23.26 0.93
N ASP A 545 1.16 -24.25 0.57
CA ASP A 545 1.01 -24.70 -0.81
C ASP A 545 0.04 -23.86 -1.63
N THR A 546 -0.99 -23.30 -0.99
CA THR A 546 -2.03 -22.49 -1.67
C THR A 546 -1.98 -21.00 -1.35
N SER A 547 -1.38 -20.62 -0.23
CA SER A 547 -1.31 -19.24 0.29
C SER A 547 -0.03 -18.49 -0.11
N SER A 548 0.85 -19.09 -0.91
CA SER A 548 2.04 -18.43 -1.46
C SER A 548 2.02 -18.43 -2.99
N CYS A 549 2.01 -17.23 -3.58
CA CYS A 549 2.02 -17.02 -5.03
C CYS A 549 3.33 -16.34 -5.45
N TYR A 550 3.91 -16.81 -6.56
CA TYR A 550 5.14 -16.27 -7.14
C TYR A 550 4.79 -15.68 -8.50
N ILE A 551 4.96 -14.37 -8.63
CA ILE A 551 4.59 -13.60 -9.82
C ILE A 551 5.88 -13.07 -10.46
N PRO A 552 6.11 -13.32 -11.76
CA PRO A 552 7.31 -12.84 -12.43
C PRO A 552 7.28 -11.32 -12.59
N GLY A 553 8.37 -10.70 -13.03
CA GLY A 553 8.39 -9.24 -13.19
C GLY A 553 7.42 -8.76 -14.27
N LEU A 554 6.74 -7.62 -14.05
CA LEU A 554 5.78 -7.05 -15.00
C LEU A 554 6.40 -6.74 -16.37
N TRP A 555 7.68 -6.38 -16.41
CA TRP A 555 8.38 -5.93 -17.61
C TRP A 555 9.53 -6.88 -17.95
N HIS A 556 9.70 -7.24 -19.24
CA HIS A 556 10.93 -7.88 -19.72
C HIS A 556 12.01 -6.82 -19.97
N GLY A 557 12.55 -6.22 -18.91
CA GLY A 557 13.60 -5.19 -18.95
C GLY A 557 13.17 -3.87 -18.32
N THR A 558 13.89 -2.79 -18.65
CA THR A 558 13.71 -1.48 -18.01
C THR A 558 12.68 -0.62 -18.76
N PRO A 559 11.60 -0.15 -18.10
CA PRO A 559 10.67 0.85 -18.65
C PRO A 559 11.39 2.13 -19.12
N PRO A 560 10.79 2.98 -19.99
CA PRO A 560 9.37 3.02 -20.36
C PRO A 560 8.97 2.15 -21.55
N MET A 561 9.93 1.63 -22.32
CA MET A 561 9.65 0.92 -23.58
C MET A 561 9.69 -0.61 -23.43
N ALA A 562 9.94 -1.13 -22.22
CA ALA A 562 10.01 -2.57 -21.97
C ALA A 562 8.65 -3.22 -22.27
N PRO A 563 8.61 -4.40 -22.92
CA PRO A 563 7.35 -5.09 -23.15
C PRO A 563 6.82 -5.70 -21.86
N VAL A 564 5.49 -5.77 -21.74
CA VAL A 564 4.82 -6.45 -20.63
C VAL A 564 5.12 -7.95 -20.70
N ASN A 565 5.44 -8.55 -19.56
CA ASN A 565 5.63 -9.98 -19.41
C ASN A 565 4.27 -10.69 -19.40
N ALA A 566 4.03 -11.56 -20.38
CA ALA A 566 2.80 -12.35 -20.44
C ALA A 566 2.64 -13.28 -19.22
N GLY A 567 3.76 -13.81 -18.70
CA GLY A 567 3.80 -14.62 -17.48
C GLY A 567 3.28 -13.87 -16.26
N TYR A 568 3.43 -12.54 -16.20
CA TYR A 568 2.83 -11.73 -15.13
C TYR A 568 1.31 -11.82 -15.17
N SER A 569 0.72 -11.57 -16.34
CA SER A 569 -0.74 -11.62 -16.51
C SER A 569 -1.31 -13.01 -16.25
N GLU A 570 -0.61 -14.07 -16.70
CA GLU A 570 -1.01 -15.45 -16.44
C GLU A 570 -0.94 -15.81 -14.96
N ALA A 571 0.12 -15.42 -14.26
CA ALA A 571 0.28 -15.64 -12.82
C ALA A 571 -0.77 -14.88 -12.01
N VAL A 572 -1.01 -13.59 -12.32
CA VAL A 572 -2.07 -12.79 -11.67
C VAL A 572 -3.45 -13.40 -11.92
N TYR A 573 -3.72 -13.89 -13.13
CA TYR A 573 -4.98 -14.55 -13.44
C TYR A 573 -5.14 -15.88 -12.67
N SER A 574 -4.08 -16.66 -12.55
CA SER A 574 -4.06 -17.87 -11.72
C SER A 574 -4.35 -17.53 -10.25
N PHE A 575 -3.69 -16.52 -9.71
CA PHE A 575 -3.90 -16.07 -8.34
C PHE A 575 -5.33 -15.57 -8.11
N LYS A 576 -5.89 -14.80 -9.07
CA LYS A 576 -7.30 -14.39 -9.04
C LYS A 576 -8.24 -15.59 -8.92
N LYS A 577 -7.98 -16.69 -9.63
CA LYS A 577 -8.82 -17.90 -9.52
C LYS A 577 -8.77 -18.51 -8.11
N THR A 578 -7.60 -18.53 -7.48
CA THR A 578 -7.46 -18.98 -6.09
C THR A 578 -8.27 -18.10 -5.16
N LEU A 579 -8.12 -16.78 -5.27
CA LEU A 579 -8.87 -15.82 -4.46
C LEU A 579 -10.41 -15.99 -4.59
N MET A 580 -10.89 -16.24 -5.82
CA MET A 580 -12.31 -16.52 -6.07
C MET A 580 -12.80 -17.86 -5.50
N LYS A 581 -11.90 -18.81 -5.20
CA LYS A 581 -12.23 -20.02 -4.45
C LYS A 581 -12.34 -19.71 -2.96
N ASP A 582 -11.41 -18.91 -2.44
CA ASP A 582 -11.38 -18.54 -1.02
C ASP A 582 -12.65 -17.80 -0.59
N PHE A 583 -13.16 -16.88 -1.43
CA PHE A 583 -14.42 -16.20 -1.16
C PHE A 583 -15.62 -17.14 -0.92
N ARG A 584 -15.61 -18.33 -1.52
CA ARG A 584 -16.67 -19.34 -1.33
C ARG A 584 -16.57 -20.03 0.02
N ASN A 585 -15.36 -20.10 0.55
CA ASN A 585 -15.01 -20.75 1.81
C ASN A 585 -15.10 -19.79 2.99
N CYS A 586 -14.97 -18.47 2.76
CA CYS A 586 -15.20 -17.45 3.78
C CYS A 586 -16.60 -17.60 4.39
N GLN A 587 -16.64 -17.88 5.69
CA GLN A 587 -17.88 -18.12 6.44
C GLN A 587 -18.59 -16.82 6.86
N SER A 588 -17.88 -15.68 6.87
CA SER A 588 -18.45 -14.37 7.23
C SER A 588 -19.63 -14.04 6.31
N ASN A 589 -20.75 -13.59 6.86
CA ASN A 589 -21.90 -13.07 6.09
C ASN A 589 -22.05 -11.58 6.38
N ASP A 590 -20.92 -10.89 6.51
CA ASP A 590 -20.87 -9.49 6.91
C ASP A 590 -21.53 -8.62 5.83
N ASP A 591 -22.50 -7.82 6.27
CA ASP A 591 -23.15 -6.81 5.43
C ASP A 591 -22.46 -5.44 5.60
N MET A 592 -22.91 -4.45 4.83
CA MET A 592 -22.38 -3.08 4.90
C MET A 592 -22.51 -2.46 6.30
N THR A 593 -23.58 -2.79 7.04
CA THR A 593 -23.82 -2.26 8.38
C THR A 593 -22.82 -2.82 9.37
N HIS A 594 -22.54 -4.12 9.30
CA HIS A 594 -21.51 -4.77 10.08
C HIS A 594 -20.13 -4.16 9.77
N PHE A 595 -19.78 -4.03 8.48
CA PHE A 595 -18.51 -3.41 8.07
C PHE A 595 -18.34 -1.98 8.61
N LEU A 596 -19.40 -1.15 8.53
CA LEU A 596 -19.40 0.20 9.09
C LEU A 596 -19.13 0.21 10.59
N LYS A 597 -19.93 -0.52 11.39
CA LYS A 597 -19.78 -0.57 12.84
C LYS A 597 -18.41 -1.10 13.22
N TRP A 598 -17.94 -2.12 12.52
CA TRP A 598 -16.63 -2.70 12.73
C TRP A 598 -15.51 -1.70 12.44
N THR A 599 -15.62 -0.92 11.36
CA THR A 599 -14.64 0.13 11.03
C THR A 599 -14.53 1.19 12.13
N GLN A 600 -15.66 1.63 12.68
CA GLN A 600 -15.68 2.58 13.79
C GLN A 600 -15.00 1.99 15.03
N SER A 601 -15.46 0.83 15.50
CA SER A 601 -14.95 0.19 16.72
C SER A 601 -13.48 -0.20 16.62
N LEU A 602 -13.05 -0.68 15.45
CA LEU A 602 -11.66 -1.05 15.21
C LEU A 602 -10.76 0.18 15.19
N TRP A 603 -11.15 1.26 14.50
CA TRP A 603 -10.36 2.48 14.49
C TRP A 603 -10.28 3.14 15.86
N GLU A 604 -11.38 3.18 16.62
CA GLU A 604 -11.36 3.64 18.01
C GLU A 604 -10.35 2.84 18.84
N SER A 605 -10.38 1.51 18.72
CA SER A 605 -9.45 0.63 19.43
C SER A 605 -7.98 0.89 19.03
N VAL A 606 -7.69 1.04 17.73
CA VAL A 606 -6.34 1.36 17.22
C VAL A 606 -5.84 2.72 17.75
N LYS A 607 -6.72 3.71 17.96
CA LYS A 607 -6.33 4.99 18.58
C LYS A 607 -5.95 4.84 20.05
N PHE A 608 -6.61 3.95 20.80
CA PHE A 608 -6.27 3.66 22.20
C PHE A 608 -5.01 2.83 22.36
N GLU A 609 -4.65 2.04 21.35
CA GLU A 609 -3.46 1.21 21.38
C GLU A 609 -2.19 2.05 21.60
N LYS A 610 -1.37 1.57 22.54
CA LYS A 610 -0.03 2.09 22.81
C LYS A 610 0.95 1.14 22.15
N PHE A 611 1.40 1.48 20.96
CA PHE A 611 2.49 0.76 20.30
C PHE A 611 3.81 1.12 21.01
N ILE A 612 4.03 0.54 22.21
CA ILE A 612 5.18 0.83 23.08
C ILE A 612 6.50 0.41 22.40
N PHE A 613 6.44 -0.58 21.50
CA PHE A 613 7.56 -1.01 20.67
C PHE A 613 7.13 -0.99 19.20
N SER A 614 8.04 -0.57 18.32
CA SER A 614 7.90 -0.90 16.91
C SER A 614 7.96 -2.43 16.77
N PHE A 615 6.98 -3.02 16.07
CA PHE A 615 6.93 -4.48 15.84
C PHE A 615 8.23 -5.04 15.24
N ARG A 616 9.00 -4.15 14.59
CA ARG A 616 10.28 -4.33 13.92
C ARG A 616 11.43 -4.88 14.78
N ASN A 617 11.33 -4.75 16.10
CA ASN A 617 12.37 -5.22 17.03
C ASN A 617 11.86 -6.32 17.95
N SER A 618 10.75 -6.98 17.63
CA SER A 618 10.14 -7.97 18.53
C SER A 618 11.09 -9.09 18.96
N LEU A 619 11.91 -9.61 18.03
CA LEU A 619 12.97 -10.58 18.35
C LEU A 619 14.09 -9.98 19.22
N VAL A 620 14.47 -8.73 18.98
CA VAL A 620 15.51 -8.03 19.77
C VAL A 620 14.97 -7.70 21.17
N ALA A 621 13.72 -7.28 21.26
CA ALA A 621 13.03 -6.93 22.49
C ALA A 621 12.75 -8.16 23.35
N ASP A 622 12.33 -9.29 22.76
CA ASP A 622 12.18 -10.58 23.47
C ASP A 622 13.54 -11.07 23.98
N ALA A 623 14.59 -11.00 23.16
CA ALA A 623 15.95 -11.35 23.58
C ALA A 623 16.47 -10.41 24.70
N TYR A 624 16.18 -9.12 24.61
CA TYR A 624 16.58 -8.13 25.62
C TYR A 624 15.81 -8.33 26.92
N SER A 625 14.49 -8.55 26.85
CA SER A 625 13.65 -8.87 28.02
C SER A 625 14.09 -10.16 28.69
N SER A 626 14.50 -11.17 27.92
CA SER A 626 15.04 -12.43 28.44
C SER A 626 16.37 -12.19 29.19
N LEU A 627 17.28 -11.39 28.60
CA LEU A 627 18.52 -10.98 29.25
C LEU A 627 18.26 -10.20 30.54
N CYS A 628 17.33 -9.24 30.53
CA CYS A 628 16.93 -8.51 31.74
C CYS A 628 16.36 -9.45 32.82
N SER A 629 15.54 -10.43 32.45
CA SER A 629 14.96 -11.38 33.41
C SER A 629 16.03 -12.24 34.09
N GLU A 630 16.98 -12.76 33.31
CA GLU A 630 18.13 -13.52 33.83
C GLU A 630 19.00 -12.64 34.71
N TYR A 631 19.34 -11.43 34.25
CA TYR A 631 20.14 -10.46 34.99
C TYR A 631 19.49 -10.07 36.32
N ASN A 632 18.19 -9.76 36.33
CA ASN A 632 17.44 -9.48 37.55
C ASN A 632 17.45 -10.68 38.52
N GLY A 633 17.43 -11.91 38.00
CA GLY A 633 17.59 -13.11 38.81
C GLY A 633 18.96 -13.20 39.46
N TRP A 634 20.03 -12.83 38.73
CA TRP A 634 21.38 -12.77 39.28
C TRP A 634 21.55 -11.62 40.28
N GLU A 635 21.00 -10.44 40.01
CA GLU A 635 20.96 -9.30 40.94
C GLU A 635 20.22 -9.67 42.23
N TRP A 636 19.07 -10.33 42.12
CA TRP A 636 18.32 -10.79 43.30
C TRP A 636 19.12 -11.81 44.12
N THR A 637 19.87 -12.69 43.46
CA THR A 637 20.78 -13.64 44.13
C THR A 637 21.91 -12.91 44.85
N PHE A 638 22.51 -11.90 44.22
CA PHE A 638 23.51 -11.01 44.82
C PHE A 638 22.95 -10.32 46.08
N GLN A 639 21.78 -9.68 45.96
CA GLN A 639 21.12 -8.99 47.09
C GLN A 639 20.82 -9.95 48.23
N LYS A 640 20.33 -11.16 47.92
CA LYS A 640 20.06 -12.21 48.92
C LYS A 640 21.31 -12.65 49.65
N GLU A 641 22.43 -12.85 48.95
CA GLU A 641 23.70 -13.23 49.57
C GLU A 641 24.30 -12.10 50.42
N MET A 642 24.16 -10.85 49.98
CA MET A 642 24.54 -9.68 50.78
C MET A 642 23.67 -9.52 52.02
N TYR A 643 22.37 -9.76 51.92
CA TYR A 643 21.46 -9.74 53.07
C TYR A 643 21.82 -10.84 54.09
N LYS A 644 22.09 -12.08 53.63
CA LYS A 644 22.56 -13.15 54.52
C LYS A 644 23.87 -12.79 55.23
N TRP A 645 24.81 -12.17 54.51
CA TRP A 645 26.05 -11.69 55.09
C TRP A 645 25.77 -10.59 56.14
N MET A 646 24.91 -9.62 55.82
CA MET A 646 24.53 -8.55 56.73
C MET A 646 23.92 -9.08 58.04
N VAL A 647 22.99 -10.04 57.95
CA VAL A 647 22.39 -10.68 59.14
C VAL A 647 23.45 -11.43 59.96
N SER A 648 24.38 -12.12 59.30
CA SER A 648 25.49 -12.78 60.00
C SER A 648 26.44 -11.77 60.65
N ALA A 649 26.71 -10.64 60.00
CA ALA A 649 27.53 -9.56 60.53
C ALA A 649 26.86 -8.88 61.72
N GLU A 650 25.56 -8.61 61.65
CA GLU A 650 24.75 -8.08 62.75
C GLU A 650 24.77 -9.03 63.95
N THR A 651 24.60 -10.34 63.72
CA THR A 651 24.73 -11.35 64.77
C THR A 651 26.13 -11.37 65.39
N LYS A 652 27.18 -11.28 64.56
CA LYS A 652 28.57 -11.16 65.04
C LYS A 652 28.74 -9.91 65.89
N MET A 653 28.18 -8.76 65.48
CA MET A 653 28.23 -7.49 66.22
C MET A 653 27.47 -7.55 67.54
N SER A 654 26.26 -8.13 67.57
CA SER A 654 25.45 -8.27 68.80
C SER A 654 26.08 -9.20 69.83
N ASN A 655 26.90 -10.15 69.40
CA ASN A 655 27.61 -11.08 70.29
C ASN A 655 28.91 -10.48 70.87
N ILE A 656 29.37 -9.31 70.39
CA ILE A 656 30.53 -8.59 70.95
C ILE A 656 30.09 -7.97 72.28
N GLY A 657 30.37 -8.68 73.36
CA GLY A 657 30.05 -8.27 74.73
C GLY A 657 29.47 -9.38 75.61
N MET A 658 29.04 -10.51 75.03
CA MET A 658 28.45 -11.63 75.78
C MET A 658 29.45 -12.76 76.10
N THR A 659 30.61 -12.83 75.43
CA THR A 659 31.47 -14.04 75.46
C THR A 659 32.95 -13.86 75.82
N ASP A 660 33.45 -12.68 76.21
CA ASP A 660 34.88 -12.53 76.59
C ASP A 660 35.09 -11.76 77.92
N GLN A 661 35.81 -12.40 78.86
CA GLN A 661 36.26 -11.80 80.13
C GLN A 661 37.60 -11.02 80.00
N HIS A 662 38.19 -10.93 78.80
CA HIS A 662 39.36 -10.09 78.51
C HIS A 662 39.30 -9.53 77.07
N PRO A 663 39.03 -8.23 76.85
CA PRO A 663 38.89 -7.68 75.50
C PRO A 663 40.27 -7.33 74.93
N GLN A 664 40.89 -8.23 74.15
CA GLN A 664 42.08 -7.90 73.34
C GLN A 664 41.73 -7.40 71.93
N ARG A 665 40.49 -7.55 71.47
CA ARG A 665 40.03 -7.01 70.18
C ARG A 665 39.25 -5.73 70.39
N SER A 666 39.72 -4.63 69.80
CA SER A 666 38.96 -3.39 69.79
C SER A 666 37.78 -3.52 68.83
N ILE A 667 36.69 -2.77 69.07
CA ILE A 667 35.55 -2.66 68.15
C ILE A 667 36.03 -2.27 66.73
N ARG A 668 37.15 -1.52 66.65
CA ARG A 668 37.78 -1.12 65.41
C ARG A 668 38.32 -2.30 64.60
N ASP A 669 38.89 -3.29 65.27
CA ASP A 669 39.43 -4.49 64.61
C ASP A 669 38.32 -5.35 64.03
N VAL A 670 37.20 -5.49 64.74
CA VAL A 670 36.04 -6.24 64.25
C VAL A 670 35.33 -5.51 63.11
N LEU A 671 35.24 -4.18 63.19
CA LEU A 671 34.73 -3.37 62.08
C LEU A 671 35.60 -3.54 60.83
N GLN A 672 36.92 -3.56 61.00
CA GLN A 672 37.87 -3.72 59.90
C GLN A 672 37.79 -5.13 59.28
N ASP A 673 37.69 -6.17 60.11
CA ASP A 673 37.47 -7.56 59.66
C ASP A 673 36.16 -7.70 58.87
N LEU A 674 35.06 -7.08 59.35
CA LEU A 674 33.77 -7.08 58.65
C LEU A 674 33.81 -6.29 57.34
N MET A 675 34.51 -5.15 57.29
CA MET A 675 34.67 -4.39 56.03
C MET A 675 35.47 -5.17 54.98
N ILE A 676 36.50 -5.92 55.39
CA ILE A 676 37.26 -6.81 54.50
C ILE A 676 36.36 -7.96 54.02
N GLU A 677 35.58 -8.58 54.91
CA GLU A 677 34.64 -9.65 54.59
C GLU A 677 33.56 -9.15 53.60
N ALA A 678 33.01 -7.95 53.82
CA ALA A 678 32.03 -7.31 52.94
C ALA A 678 32.60 -7.09 51.54
N SER A 679 33.79 -6.48 51.45
CA SER A 679 34.47 -6.19 50.17
C SER A 679 34.79 -7.47 49.40
N GLY A 680 35.21 -8.53 50.11
CA GLY A 680 35.46 -9.85 49.54
C GLY A 680 34.18 -10.52 49.01
N LYS A 681 33.08 -10.45 49.77
CA LYS A 681 31.76 -10.95 49.35
C LYS A 681 31.20 -10.19 48.16
N LEU A 682 31.24 -8.86 48.17
CA LEU A 682 30.82 -8.01 47.05
C LEU A 682 31.60 -8.35 45.78
N SER A 683 32.93 -8.47 45.87
CA SER A 683 33.78 -8.81 44.72
C SER A 683 33.52 -10.24 44.20
N LEU A 684 33.21 -11.19 45.09
CA LEU A 684 32.87 -12.55 44.71
C LEU A 684 31.54 -12.63 43.95
N GLU A 685 30.50 -11.97 44.47
CA GLU A 685 29.18 -11.98 43.85
C GLU A 685 29.15 -11.14 42.55
N GLU A 686 29.89 -10.01 42.48
CA GLU A 686 30.12 -9.26 41.24
C GLU A 686 30.73 -10.16 40.16
N LYS A 687 31.78 -10.91 40.51
CA LYS A 687 32.46 -11.82 39.58
C LYS A 687 31.52 -12.93 39.10
N LYS A 688 30.64 -13.46 39.96
CA LYS A 688 29.63 -14.45 39.53
C LYS A 688 28.66 -13.88 38.51
N ILE A 689 28.21 -12.63 38.68
CA ILE A 689 27.34 -11.96 37.68
C ILE A 689 28.10 -11.81 36.35
N GLN A 690 29.36 -11.39 36.39
CA GLN A 690 30.20 -11.27 35.18
C GLN A 690 30.43 -12.62 34.49
N ASP A 691 30.73 -13.68 35.24
CA ASP A 691 30.89 -15.03 34.71
C ASP A 691 29.58 -15.57 34.11
N ASN A 692 28.44 -15.27 34.73
CA ASN A 692 27.12 -15.63 34.20
C ASN A 692 26.79 -14.86 32.92
N LEU A 693 27.15 -13.58 32.83
CA LEU A 693 27.04 -12.78 31.60
C LEU A 693 27.88 -13.41 30.47
N VAL A 694 29.15 -13.76 30.74
CA VAL A 694 30.01 -14.44 29.75
C VAL A 694 29.35 -15.74 29.26
N LYS A 695 28.91 -16.60 30.18
CA LYS A 695 28.23 -17.85 29.84
C LYS A 695 26.93 -17.64 29.06
N TYR A 696 26.19 -16.57 29.35
CA TYR A 696 24.97 -16.23 28.62
C TYR A 696 25.29 -15.89 27.16
N PHE A 697 26.31 -15.07 26.91
CA PHE A 697 26.73 -14.68 25.56
C PHE A 697 27.51 -15.78 24.79
N GLU A 698 28.02 -16.80 25.48
CA GLU A 698 28.62 -18.00 24.86
C GLU A 698 27.59 -19.00 24.33
N LYS A 699 26.31 -18.88 24.74
CA LYS A 699 25.24 -19.72 24.19
C LYS A 699 25.05 -19.41 22.71
N GLN A 700 25.26 -20.41 21.85
CA GLN A 700 24.93 -20.31 20.41
C GLN A 700 23.43 -20.41 20.11
N ASP A 701 22.59 -20.60 21.14
CA ASP A 701 21.16 -20.85 21.00
C ASP A 701 20.34 -19.66 21.53
N GLY A 702 19.20 -19.36 20.88
CA GLY A 702 18.22 -18.36 21.32
C GLY A 702 18.61 -16.89 21.13
N HIS A 703 18.76 -16.41 19.90
CA HIS A 703 18.85 -14.98 19.50
C HIS A 703 19.81 -14.07 20.31
N VAL A 704 20.73 -14.62 21.12
CA VAL A 704 21.62 -13.88 22.01
C VAL A 704 22.51 -12.87 21.26
N ASN A 705 22.91 -13.21 20.03
CA ASN A 705 23.68 -12.34 19.14
C ASN A 705 22.96 -11.01 18.83
N LEU A 706 21.62 -10.96 18.92
CA LEU A 706 20.86 -9.73 18.66
C LEU A 706 21.04 -8.67 19.76
N VAL A 707 21.45 -9.07 20.97
CA VAL A 707 21.61 -8.20 22.13
C VAL A 707 23.07 -8.03 22.56
N GLU A 708 24.02 -8.52 21.77
CA GLU A 708 25.45 -8.45 22.08
C GLU A 708 25.96 -7.01 22.27
N LYS A 709 25.39 -6.05 21.54
CA LYS A 709 25.71 -4.62 21.70
C LYS A 709 25.40 -4.04 23.08
N TYR A 710 24.50 -4.68 23.86
CA TYR A 710 24.13 -4.25 25.21
C TYR A 710 25.00 -4.90 26.30
N LYS A 711 25.91 -5.82 25.93
CA LYS A 711 26.74 -6.56 26.88
C LYS A 711 27.54 -5.64 27.79
N GLU A 712 28.13 -4.58 27.24
CA GLU A 712 28.94 -3.63 28.02
C GLU A 712 28.10 -2.86 29.06
N ASP A 713 26.85 -2.53 28.74
CA ASP A 713 25.93 -1.85 29.65
C ASP A 713 25.63 -2.72 30.89
N PHE A 714 25.35 -4.01 30.71
CA PHE A 714 25.11 -4.94 31.81
C PHE A 714 26.38 -5.25 32.62
N VAL A 715 27.54 -5.30 31.97
CA VAL A 715 28.83 -5.42 32.66
C VAL A 715 29.10 -4.17 33.52
N SER A 716 28.75 -2.98 33.02
CA SER A 716 28.83 -1.72 33.76
C SER A 716 27.86 -1.69 34.94
N SER A 717 26.62 -2.16 34.73
CA SER A 717 25.60 -2.30 35.79
C SER A 717 26.06 -3.25 36.91
N ALA A 718 26.70 -4.38 36.57
CA ALA A 718 27.21 -5.31 37.57
C ALA A 718 28.30 -4.68 38.46
N LYS A 719 29.11 -3.79 37.89
CA LYS A 719 30.13 -3.02 38.64
C LYS A 719 29.53 -1.95 39.55
N THR A 720 28.34 -1.44 39.24
CA THR A 720 27.65 -0.42 40.06
C THR A 720 26.86 -1.01 41.21
N LEU A 721 26.61 -2.33 41.21
CA LEU A 721 26.00 -3.06 42.34
C LEU A 721 26.98 -3.24 43.51
N ARG A 722 28.28 -3.15 43.24
CA ARG A 722 29.36 -3.11 44.23
C ARG A 722 29.56 -1.68 44.73
#